data_AF-A0A930SW74-F1
#
_entry.id   AF-A0A930SW74-F1
#
_cell.length_a   1.000
_cell.length_b   1.000
_cell.length_c   1.000
_cell.angle_alpha   90.00
_cell.angle_beta   90.00
_cell.angle_gamma   90.00
#
_symmetry.space_group_name_H-M   'P 1'
#
loop_
_entity.id
_entity.type
_entity.pdbx_description
1 polymer ?
#
loop_
_entity_poly.entity_id
_entity_poly.type
_entity_poly.pdbx_seq_one_letter_code
_entity_poly.pdbx_strand_id
1 'polypeptide(L)'
;MQNTALHQEAYAQGQLHLSLTDSNGFVQPGKADISGCLDGYLVLNRHDLLAWLQQQAGRRWQLPLGLWLTLEQAHFDANGFPALHLRMHWARGQLSQAFLCSFSLSETGALQLQLKPFVWPMHLIWRGIASWLQQMFAQKIQQPITWLDLQLECLPAGATLQLRPLLTGVLIPLREGNYLRLSDWQPLAGHFCRDAERNLRWVFDQQTFSASSDPLGQRGQSWDQADQLDLHLQMFAWRSGAYRVDLKGQLSLHLSEAETRRIQLQGLSLSSHIQQLGLELAIDSRADISPERHLQVQAQNRWQIKELQVMGHRYQVDPADLMLRFDSQRGLELDFLNALTSPAGAYTPQLTPHALKLIIGGPAYLEAMLAAIGKARRWIDLESFLYFPGQTTRRLTQALALKAAGLRESPDGTLQTDPDTPEGVPVFVLFSNLELTPAGSEPVLALFAEVKQVLLTRLHTASLSPRQRQQSARRLLNHLQYASYVEGVVRSDHRKLLIIDGELGFVGGINLGDKFLAADSFHDLMVAFSGPALIKAQQAFMDNWWRVRGATQPHPLPRSLSVLKRRARRYAHNWGVTPAAADILLTDARQREIAWAIHHIMGLARRQIWLEHAYFYHPQTLLALKQALQRGVTVRIIVPENSNIAIFNPTNTDAIRELMQTQFCYGQGQVEAWLYTGPAGAEKLAFSQMAHTKAISVDQRYAVLGSANLTSRSLQSPFKEALAGDGQTHLFFNQEMNLFIDDLAFVSALDDRLFGHDSQSAARRVSFREVLERLQGLGGLRGLRAAQNQARLA
;
A
#
# COMPACT_ATOMS: atom_id res chain seq x y z
N MET A 1 19.22 -14.92 24.27
CA MET A 1 19.67 -16.32 24.46
C MET A 1 19.08 -17.14 23.34
N GLN A 2 19.84 -17.34 22.25
CA GLN A 2 19.42 -18.16 21.11
C GLN A 2 19.89 -19.60 21.32
N ASN A 3 19.04 -20.53 20.91
CA ASN A 3 19.01 -21.94 21.27
C ASN A 3 20.17 -22.71 20.60
N THR A 4 21.33 -22.80 21.26
CA THR A 4 22.52 -23.52 20.79
C THR A 4 22.47 -25.05 21.02
N ALA A 5 21.37 -25.59 21.55
CA ALA A 5 21.27 -26.99 21.98
C ALA A 5 20.95 -28.00 20.86
N LEU A 6 20.53 -27.58 19.65
CA LEU A 6 20.12 -28.48 18.56
C LEU A 6 21.27 -28.99 17.67
N HIS A 7 22.51 -28.55 17.88
CA HIS A 7 23.62 -28.82 16.95
C HIS A 7 24.33 -30.16 17.13
N GLN A 8 24.04 -30.93 18.19
CA GLN A 8 24.81 -32.15 18.51
C GLN A 8 24.30 -33.45 17.86
N GLU A 9 23.18 -33.41 17.12
CA GLU A 9 22.51 -34.63 16.63
C GLU A 9 22.24 -34.59 15.11
N ALA A 10 23.27 -34.32 14.29
CA ALA A 10 23.16 -34.30 12.82
C ALA A 10 24.04 -35.38 12.16
N TYR A 11 23.44 -36.22 11.30
CA TYR A 11 24.16 -37.20 10.47
C TYR A 11 25.01 -36.52 9.39
N ALA A 12 24.49 -35.41 8.83
CA ALA A 12 25.19 -34.56 7.90
C ALA A 12 24.81 -33.09 8.12
N GLN A 13 25.74 -32.17 7.91
CA GLN A 13 25.50 -30.72 7.96
C GLN A 13 25.99 -30.10 6.66
N GLY A 14 25.30 -29.11 6.10
CA GLY A 14 25.81 -28.49 4.88
C GLY A 14 25.34 -27.07 4.65
N GLN A 15 26.19 -26.30 4.00
CA GLN A 15 25.91 -24.94 3.58
C GLN A 15 26.08 -24.88 2.08
N LEU A 16 25.13 -24.24 1.39
CA LEU A 16 25.13 -24.14 -0.07
C LEU A 16 24.81 -22.70 -0.45
N HIS A 17 25.73 -22.03 -1.11
CA HIS A 17 25.59 -20.66 -1.53
C HIS A 17 25.33 -20.63 -3.05
N LEU A 18 24.24 -19.97 -3.47
CA LEU A 18 23.74 -20.01 -4.83
C LEU A 18 23.43 -18.59 -5.33
N SER A 19 24.39 -17.92 -5.95
CA SER A 19 24.13 -16.64 -6.61
C SER A 19 23.66 -16.90 -8.05
N LEU A 20 22.54 -16.30 -8.44
CA LEU A 20 21.94 -16.46 -9.76
C LEU A 20 21.89 -15.09 -10.45
N THR A 21 22.34 -14.99 -11.68
CA THR A 21 22.12 -13.84 -12.54
C THR A 21 21.39 -14.33 -13.77
N ASP A 22 20.13 -13.89 -13.93
CA ASP A 22 19.44 -14.03 -15.20
C ASP A 22 20.04 -12.97 -16.13
N SER A 23 20.81 -13.43 -17.10
CA SER A 23 21.58 -12.55 -17.98
C SER A 23 20.82 -12.19 -19.26
N ASN A 24 19.73 -12.90 -19.57
CA ASN A 24 19.08 -12.83 -20.86
C ASN A 24 17.59 -13.10 -20.68
N GLY A 25 16.81 -12.06 -20.37
CA GLY A 25 15.38 -12.15 -20.10
C GLY A 25 14.50 -12.70 -21.22
N PHE A 26 14.72 -13.92 -21.72
CA PHE A 26 13.86 -14.66 -22.63
C PHE A 26 14.17 -16.16 -22.61
N VAL A 27 13.11 -16.97 -22.47
CA VAL A 27 13.13 -18.41 -22.78
C VAL A 27 13.09 -18.61 -24.30
N GLN A 28 14.15 -19.18 -24.86
CA GLN A 28 13.96 -20.17 -25.93
C GLN A 28 13.98 -21.55 -25.26
N PRO A 29 12.98 -22.43 -25.50
CA PRO A 29 12.97 -23.79 -24.95
C PRO A 29 14.32 -24.49 -25.20
N GLY A 30 14.97 -24.95 -24.14
CA GLY A 30 16.26 -25.64 -24.22
C GLY A 30 17.51 -24.75 -24.29
N LYS A 31 17.42 -23.44 -23.99
CA LYS A 31 18.59 -22.56 -23.80
C LYS A 31 18.78 -22.16 -22.34
N ALA A 32 20.04 -22.02 -21.93
CA ALA A 32 20.38 -21.56 -20.58
C ALA A 32 20.02 -20.07 -20.40
N ASP A 33 19.19 -19.76 -19.40
CA ASP A 33 18.70 -18.42 -19.02
C ASP A 33 19.26 -17.98 -17.65
N ILE A 34 19.62 -18.95 -16.81
CA ILE A 34 20.25 -18.72 -15.51
C ILE A 34 21.75 -18.90 -15.65
N SER A 35 22.53 -17.87 -15.33
CA SER A 35 23.95 -18.02 -14.99
C SER A 35 24.10 -17.93 -13.48
N GLY A 36 25.07 -18.63 -12.90
CA GLY A 36 25.19 -18.60 -11.47
C GLY A 36 26.48 -19.15 -10.95
N CYS A 37 26.64 -19.01 -9.64
CA CYS A 37 27.77 -19.48 -8.89
C CYS A 37 27.28 -20.33 -7.74
N LEU A 38 27.83 -21.54 -7.64
CA LEU A 38 27.51 -22.49 -6.59
C LEU A 38 28.78 -22.84 -5.82
N ASP A 39 28.75 -22.64 -4.51
CA ASP A 39 29.76 -23.12 -3.58
C ASP A 39 29.10 -23.70 -2.33
N GLY A 40 29.77 -24.63 -1.66
CA GLY A 40 29.21 -25.21 -0.46
C GLY A 40 29.95 -26.40 0.09
N TYR A 41 29.43 -26.98 1.16
CA TYR A 41 29.97 -28.21 1.71
C TYR A 41 28.89 -29.07 2.38
N LEU A 42 29.15 -30.38 2.47
CA LEU A 42 28.42 -31.38 3.23
C LEU A 42 29.41 -32.09 4.16
N VAL A 43 29.24 -31.93 5.48
CA VAL A 43 30.00 -32.66 6.51
C VAL A 43 29.26 -33.96 6.82
N LEU A 44 29.93 -35.09 6.68
CA LEU A 44 29.47 -36.40 7.15
C LEU A 44 30.11 -36.69 8.49
N ASN A 45 29.28 -36.80 9.55
CA ASN A 45 29.78 -37.08 10.89
C ASN A 45 30.45 -38.46 10.92
N ARG A 46 31.70 -38.51 11.37
CA ARG A 46 32.48 -39.75 11.35
C ARG A 46 31.87 -40.83 12.25
N HIS A 47 31.48 -40.50 13.49
CA HIS A 47 30.98 -41.49 14.45
C HIS A 47 29.67 -42.11 13.97
N ASP A 48 28.85 -41.31 13.30
CA ASP A 48 27.59 -41.74 12.74
C ASP A 48 27.77 -42.64 11.52
N LEU A 49 28.70 -42.25 10.62
CA LEU A 49 29.09 -43.07 9.48
C LEU A 49 29.63 -44.43 9.95
N LEU A 50 30.47 -44.45 10.99
CA LEU A 50 30.99 -45.68 11.56
C LEU A 50 29.88 -46.53 12.21
N ALA A 51 29.02 -45.92 13.04
CA ALA A 51 27.91 -46.63 13.67
C ALA A 51 26.99 -47.27 12.63
N TRP A 52 26.72 -46.56 11.52
CA TRP A 52 25.95 -47.13 10.42
C TRP A 52 26.68 -48.29 9.72
N LEU A 53 27.98 -48.15 9.42
CA LEU A 53 28.78 -49.22 8.82
C LEU A 53 28.81 -50.46 9.74
N GLN A 54 28.90 -50.26 11.05
CA GLN A 54 28.82 -51.34 12.04
C GLN A 54 27.45 -52.03 12.06
N GLN A 55 26.35 -51.28 11.88
CA GLN A 55 25.02 -51.89 11.71
C GLN A 55 24.88 -52.69 10.41
N GLN A 56 25.74 -52.46 9.41
CA GLN A 56 25.79 -53.27 8.20
C GLN A 56 26.63 -54.54 8.36
N ALA A 57 27.31 -54.73 9.49
CA ALA A 57 28.12 -55.93 9.73
C ALA A 57 27.26 -57.21 9.65
N GLY A 58 27.76 -58.22 8.97
CA GLY A 58 27.08 -59.49 8.71
C GLY A 58 26.08 -59.46 7.54
N ARG A 59 25.74 -58.29 6.97
CA ARG A 59 24.89 -58.22 5.77
C ARG A 59 25.65 -58.69 4.54
N ARG A 60 24.96 -59.44 3.67
CA ARG A 60 25.49 -59.94 2.39
C ARG A 60 24.88 -59.17 1.23
N TRP A 61 25.70 -58.60 0.36
CA TRP A 61 25.28 -57.94 -0.87
C TRP A 61 25.60 -58.82 -2.07
N GLN A 62 24.60 -59.05 -2.91
CA GLN A 62 24.79 -59.76 -4.17
C GLN A 62 25.47 -58.82 -5.17
N LEU A 63 26.64 -59.24 -5.66
CA LEU A 63 27.38 -58.58 -6.72
C LEU A 63 27.10 -59.28 -8.06
N PRO A 64 27.43 -58.66 -9.21
CA PRO A 64 27.35 -59.31 -10.51
C PRO A 64 28.11 -60.66 -10.54
N LEU A 65 27.72 -61.57 -11.43
CA LEU A 65 28.35 -62.90 -11.63
C LEU A 65 28.27 -63.86 -10.43
N GLY A 66 27.28 -63.69 -9.55
CA GLY A 66 27.01 -64.64 -8.45
C GLY A 66 27.96 -64.53 -7.25
N LEU A 67 28.68 -63.42 -7.13
CA LEU A 67 29.53 -63.08 -6.00
C LEU A 67 28.71 -62.44 -4.88
N TRP A 68 29.14 -62.64 -3.62
CA TRP A 68 28.53 -62.04 -2.45
C TRP A 68 29.59 -61.30 -1.64
N LEU A 69 29.33 -60.04 -1.28
CA LEU A 69 30.19 -59.27 -0.39
C LEU A 69 29.57 -59.21 1.00
N THR A 70 30.35 -59.49 2.04
CA THR A 70 29.94 -59.37 3.44
C THR A 70 30.85 -58.36 4.13
N LEU A 71 30.27 -57.42 4.89
CA LEU A 71 31.04 -56.57 5.78
C LEU A 71 31.15 -57.27 7.13
N GLU A 72 32.36 -57.61 7.56
CA GLU A 72 32.58 -58.34 8.81
C GLU A 72 32.74 -57.38 9.98
N GLN A 73 33.57 -56.35 9.79
CA GLN A 73 33.86 -55.35 10.80
C GLN A 73 34.14 -54.00 10.15
N ALA A 74 33.73 -52.93 10.83
CA ALA A 74 34.09 -51.56 10.50
C ALA A 74 34.65 -50.88 11.75
N HIS A 75 35.81 -50.25 11.61
CA HIS A 75 36.46 -49.47 12.65
C HIS A 75 37.14 -48.24 12.04
N PHE A 76 37.77 -47.39 12.84
CA PHE A 76 38.63 -46.32 12.33
C PHE A 76 40.08 -46.76 12.31
N ASP A 77 40.82 -46.43 11.25
CA ASP A 77 42.27 -46.56 11.22
C ASP A 77 42.96 -45.45 12.05
N ALA A 78 44.29 -45.52 12.15
CA ALA A 78 45.10 -44.54 12.89
C ALA A 78 44.96 -43.09 12.37
N ASN A 79 44.57 -42.93 11.10
CA ASN A 79 44.32 -41.64 10.45
C ASN A 79 42.85 -41.19 10.59
N GLY A 80 42.02 -41.99 11.26
CA GLY A 80 40.61 -41.76 11.52
C GLY A 80 39.71 -42.00 10.31
N PHE A 81 40.17 -42.73 9.29
CA PHE A 81 39.35 -43.17 8.16
C PHE A 81 38.64 -44.48 8.47
N PRO A 82 37.44 -44.73 7.91
CA PRO A 82 36.81 -46.04 8.06
C PRO A 82 37.74 -47.11 7.48
N ALA A 83 37.93 -48.20 8.21
CA ALA A 83 38.63 -49.38 7.77
C ALA A 83 37.63 -50.55 7.80
N LEU A 84 37.38 -51.12 6.64
CA LEU A 84 36.34 -52.13 6.44
C LEU A 84 36.98 -53.49 6.21
N HIS A 85 36.69 -54.44 7.10
CA HIS A 85 37.00 -55.85 6.88
C HIS A 85 35.88 -56.45 6.05
N LEU A 86 36.18 -56.72 4.78
CA LEU A 86 35.24 -57.25 3.83
C LEU A 86 35.58 -58.71 3.53
N ARG A 87 34.56 -59.54 3.35
CA ARG A 87 34.70 -60.92 2.90
C ARG A 87 33.87 -61.14 1.64
N MET A 88 34.52 -61.57 0.57
CA MET A 88 33.85 -61.93 -0.67
C MET A 88 33.66 -63.45 -0.73
N HIS A 89 32.48 -63.92 -1.14
CA HIS A 89 32.11 -65.32 -1.28
C HIS A 89 31.69 -65.63 -2.72
N TRP A 90 32.07 -66.79 -3.25
CA TRP A 90 31.66 -67.29 -4.56
C TRP A 90 30.90 -68.62 -4.47
N ALA A 91 30.08 -68.93 -5.47
CA ALA A 91 29.40 -70.23 -5.65
C ALA A 91 28.74 -70.80 -4.38
N ARG A 92 27.84 -70.04 -3.75
CA ARG A 92 27.14 -70.43 -2.49
C ARG A 92 28.09 -70.73 -1.31
N GLY A 93 29.27 -70.11 -1.27
CA GLY A 93 30.15 -70.09 -0.09
C GLY A 93 31.32 -71.07 -0.11
N GLN A 94 31.60 -71.73 -1.24
CA GLN A 94 32.70 -72.70 -1.36
C GLN A 94 34.10 -72.06 -1.41
N LEU A 95 34.20 -70.80 -1.85
CA LEU A 95 35.45 -70.02 -1.86
C LEU A 95 35.18 -68.65 -1.23
N SER A 96 35.97 -68.26 -0.23
CA SER A 96 35.85 -66.95 0.42
C SER A 96 37.19 -66.29 0.69
N GLN A 97 37.25 -64.98 0.46
CA GLN A 97 38.44 -64.15 0.63
C GLN A 97 38.14 -63.01 1.60
N ALA A 98 38.90 -62.88 2.68
CA ALA A 98 38.90 -61.67 3.49
C ALA A 98 39.92 -60.66 2.96
N PHE A 99 39.58 -59.38 2.99
CA PHE A 99 40.48 -58.29 2.66
C PHE A 99 40.12 -57.03 3.45
N LEU A 100 41.12 -56.21 3.70
CA LEU A 100 40.96 -54.91 4.33
C LEU A 100 40.78 -53.85 3.24
N CYS A 101 39.72 -53.06 3.35
CA CYS A 101 39.53 -51.85 2.58
C CYS A 101 39.85 -50.63 3.46
N SER A 102 40.94 -49.95 3.14
CA SER A 102 41.36 -48.71 3.79
C SER A 102 41.03 -47.51 2.90
N PHE A 103 40.59 -46.42 3.53
CA PHE A 103 40.26 -45.18 2.85
C PHE A 103 41.36 -44.15 3.10
N SER A 104 41.71 -43.37 2.08
CA SER A 104 42.63 -42.25 2.18
C SER A 104 42.16 -41.11 1.28
N LEU A 105 42.68 -39.90 1.47
CA LEU A 105 42.45 -38.78 0.54
C LEU A 105 43.65 -38.64 -0.40
N SER A 106 43.40 -38.42 -1.69
CA SER A 106 44.43 -38.00 -2.63
C SER A 106 44.81 -36.53 -2.41
N GLU A 107 45.92 -36.10 -3.01
CA GLU A 107 46.31 -34.68 -3.07
C GLU A 107 45.26 -33.81 -3.78
N THR A 108 44.45 -34.42 -4.66
CA THR A 108 43.33 -33.76 -5.36
C THR A 108 42.00 -33.80 -4.60
N GLY A 109 42.00 -34.30 -3.35
CA GLY A 109 40.80 -34.42 -2.52
C GLY A 109 39.84 -35.54 -2.93
N ALA A 110 40.24 -36.48 -3.80
CA ALA A 110 39.44 -37.67 -4.09
C ALA A 110 39.57 -38.69 -2.96
N LEU A 111 38.47 -39.33 -2.57
CA LEU A 111 38.51 -40.42 -1.60
C LEU A 111 38.98 -41.70 -2.29
N GLN A 112 40.16 -42.18 -1.91
CA GLN A 112 40.80 -43.36 -2.47
C GLN A 112 40.57 -44.58 -1.59
N LEU A 113 40.13 -45.68 -2.21
CA LEU A 113 40.00 -46.97 -1.56
C LEU A 113 41.14 -47.88 -2.02
N GLN A 114 41.81 -48.50 -1.04
CA GLN A 114 42.88 -49.47 -1.27
C GLN A 114 42.51 -50.82 -0.63
N LEU A 115 42.82 -51.93 -1.32
CA LEU A 115 42.56 -53.28 -0.83
C LEU A 115 43.89 -53.99 -0.49
N LYS A 116 43.96 -54.66 0.66
CA LYS A 116 45.13 -55.47 1.06
C LYS A 116 44.72 -56.77 1.80
N PRO A 117 45.43 -57.92 1.60
CA PRO A 117 46.27 -58.33 0.46
C PRO A 117 45.49 -59.23 -0.53
N PHE A 118 45.55 -58.94 -1.84
CA PHE A 118 44.61 -59.37 -2.92
C PHE A 118 45.19 -59.88 -4.27
N VAL A 119 44.98 -61.14 -4.72
CA VAL A 119 45.51 -61.75 -5.99
C VAL A 119 44.40 -62.11 -7.03
N TRP A 120 43.21 -61.50 -6.97
CA TRP A 120 42.11 -61.76 -7.93
C TRP A 120 41.94 -60.66 -8.98
N PRO A 121 41.23 -60.90 -10.11
CA PRO A 121 41.08 -59.90 -11.18
C PRO A 121 40.38 -58.62 -10.66
N MET A 122 41.18 -57.56 -10.49
CA MET A 122 40.79 -56.31 -9.81
C MET A 122 39.54 -55.64 -10.39
N HIS A 123 39.33 -55.73 -11.70
CA HIS A 123 38.23 -55.04 -12.37
C HIS A 123 36.84 -55.55 -11.95
N LEU A 124 36.67 -56.83 -11.63
CA LEU A 124 35.38 -57.40 -11.19
C LEU A 124 35.05 -57.00 -9.75
N ILE A 125 36.07 -57.02 -8.88
CA ILE A 125 35.94 -56.61 -7.47
C ILE A 125 35.59 -55.13 -7.39
N TRP A 126 36.29 -54.28 -8.16
CA TRP A 126 36.01 -52.86 -8.18
C TRP A 126 34.62 -52.52 -8.71
N ARG A 127 34.11 -53.21 -9.73
CA ARG A 127 32.73 -53.04 -10.19
C ARG A 127 31.71 -53.39 -9.10
N GLY A 128 31.95 -54.46 -8.36
CA GLY A 128 31.08 -54.85 -7.25
C GLY A 128 31.09 -53.85 -6.09
N ILE A 129 32.28 -53.43 -5.66
CA ILE A 129 32.46 -52.43 -4.60
C ILE A 129 31.90 -51.07 -5.02
N ALA A 130 32.12 -50.63 -6.26
CA ALA A 130 31.55 -49.39 -6.78
C ALA A 130 30.02 -49.41 -6.76
N SER A 131 29.39 -50.51 -7.21
CA SER A 131 27.93 -50.66 -7.15
C SER A 131 27.40 -50.62 -5.71
N TRP A 132 28.07 -51.29 -4.77
CA TRP A 132 27.72 -51.25 -3.35
C TRP A 132 27.86 -49.83 -2.76
N LEU A 133 28.95 -49.12 -3.06
CA LEU A 133 29.18 -47.76 -2.59
C LEU A 133 28.18 -46.76 -3.19
N GLN A 134 27.83 -46.92 -4.47
CA GLN A 134 26.79 -46.11 -5.12
C GLN A 134 25.41 -46.36 -4.50
N GLN A 135 25.06 -47.60 -4.20
CA GLN A 135 23.81 -47.93 -3.51
C GLN A 135 23.81 -47.41 -2.06
N MET A 136 24.94 -47.53 -1.36
CA MET A 136 25.11 -46.99 -0.02
C MET A 136 24.94 -45.47 -0.03
N PHE A 137 25.63 -44.79 -0.95
CA PHE A 137 25.52 -43.35 -1.14
C PHE A 137 24.08 -42.95 -1.48
N ALA A 138 23.44 -43.70 -2.39
CA ALA A 138 22.04 -43.48 -2.74
C ALA A 138 21.11 -43.62 -1.53
N GLN A 139 21.32 -44.59 -0.65
CA GLN A 139 20.45 -44.83 0.51
C GLN A 139 20.74 -43.93 1.72
N LYS A 140 22.00 -43.54 1.93
CA LYS A 140 22.44 -42.85 3.16
C LYS A 140 22.70 -41.37 2.98
N ILE A 141 22.97 -40.93 1.76
CA ILE A 141 23.31 -39.54 1.45
C ILE A 141 22.23 -38.95 0.53
N GLN A 142 21.90 -39.61 -0.60
CA GLN A 142 20.91 -39.09 -1.55
C GLN A 142 19.46 -39.21 -1.09
N GLN A 143 19.02 -40.38 -0.61
CA GLN A 143 17.64 -40.61 -0.16
C GLN A 143 17.19 -39.64 0.95
N PRO A 144 18.06 -39.28 1.92
CA PRO A 144 17.75 -38.22 2.86
C PRO A 144 17.67 -36.85 2.16
N ILE A 145 18.61 -36.52 1.27
CA ILE A 145 18.73 -35.21 0.62
C ILE A 145 17.97 -35.20 -0.72
N THR A 146 16.64 -35.32 -0.69
CA THR A 146 15.82 -35.46 -1.92
C THR A 146 15.76 -34.21 -2.81
N TRP A 147 16.34 -33.10 -2.37
CA TRP A 147 16.32 -31.82 -3.07
C TRP A 147 17.68 -31.45 -3.70
N LEU A 148 18.71 -32.29 -3.54
CA LEU A 148 19.90 -32.28 -4.40
C LEU A 148 19.89 -33.58 -5.20
N ASP A 149 20.15 -33.51 -6.49
CA ASP A 149 20.42 -34.72 -7.28
C ASP A 149 21.92 -35.02 -7.17
N LEU A 150 22.32 -35.78 -6.15
CA LEU A 150 23.71 -36.19 -5.89
C LEU A 150 23.98 -37.58 -6.45
N GLN A 151 25.15 -37.73 -7.07
CA GLN A 151 25.66 -39.01 -7.55
C GLN A 151 27.07 -39.27 -7.03
N LEU A 152 27.49 -40.53 -7.03
CA LEU A 152 28.85 -40.95 -6.69
C LEU A 152 29.50 -41.60 -7.90
N GLU A 153 30.46 -40.91 -8.49
CA GLU A 153 31.31 -41.45 -9.55
C GLU A 153 32.43 -42.29 -8.92
N CYS A 154 32.63 -43.50 -9.46
CA CYS A 154 33.64 -44.45 -8.99
C CYS A 154 34.60 -44.77 -10.13
N LEU A 155 35.83 -44.28 -10.08
CA LEU A 155 36.83 -44.41 -11.14
C LEU A 155 37.97 -45.34 -10.69
N PRO A 156 38.17 -46.50 -11.37
CA PRO A 156 39.33 -47.35 -11.10
C PRO A 156 40.64 -46.65 -11.50
N ALA A 157 41.61 -46.58 -10.59
CA ALA A 157 42.93 -46.00 -10.82
C ALA A 157 44.02 -46.97 -10.31
N GLY A 158 44.48 -47.86 -11.19
CA GLY A 158 45.45 -48.91 -10.85
C GLY A 158 44.93 -49.86 -9.77
N ALA A 159 45.64 -49.93 -8.63
CA ALA A 159 45.26 -50.75 -7.48
C ALA A 159 44.28 -50.04 -6.52
N THR A 160 43.71 -48.89 -6.91
CA THR A 160 42.82 -48.09 -6.08
C THR A 160 41.50 -47.77 -6.81
N LEU A 161 40.45 -47.48 -6.04
CA LEU A 161 39.20 -46.93 -6.56
C LEU A 161 39.03 -45.51 -6.03
N GLN A 162 38.93 -44.54 -6.94
CA GLN A 162 38.68 -43.14 -6.59
C GLN A 162 37.18 -42.88 -6.57
N LEU A 163 36.70 -42.26 -5.51
CA LEU A 163 35.32 -41.83 -5.37
C LEU A 163 35.24 -40.32 -5.50
N ARG A 164 34.42 -39.86 -6.46
CA ARG A 164 34.16 -38.45 -6.72
C ARG A 164 32.66 -38.19 -6.64
N PRO A 165 32.24 -37.29 -5.77
CA PRO A 165 30.83 -37.00 -5.62
C PRO A 165 30.43 -35.89 -6.61
N LEU A 166 29.28 -36.04 -7.24
CA LEU A 166 28.78 -35.20 -8.34
C LEU A 166 27.44 -34.58 -7.94
N LEU A 167 27.28 -33.28 -8.16
CA LEU A 167 25.99 -32.61 -8.10
C LEU A 167 25.41 -32.43 -9.50
N THR A 168 24.26 -33.04 -9.73
CA THR A 168 23.59 -33.10 -11.04
C THR A 168 22.30 -32.28 -11.12
N GLY A 169 21.83 -31.74 -10.00
CA GLY A 169 20.67 -30.85 -9.96
C GLY A 169 20.33 -30.37 -8.56
N VAL A 170 19.56 -29.28 -8.46
CA VAL A 170 19.06 -28.68 -7.21
C VAL A 170 17.55 -28.44 -7.35
N LEU A 171 16.77 -28.82 -6.34
CA LEU A 171 15.33 -28.58 -6.24
C LEU A 171 15.07 -27.56 -5.14
N ILE A 172 14.53 -26.39 -5.50
CA ILE A 172 14.20 -25.31 -4.58
C ILE A 172 12.68 -25.37 -4.29
N PRO A 173 12.25 -25.64 -3.05
CA PRO A 173 10.82 -25.66 -2.70
C PRO A 173 10.23 -24.25 -2.74
N LEU A 174 9.12 -24.09 -3.47
CA LEU A 174 8.39 -22.80 -3.55
C LEU A 174 7.11 -22.84 -2.70
N ARG A 175 6.40 -23.97 -2.70
CA ARG A 175 5.24 -24.27 -1.85
C ARG A 175 4.97 -25.78 -1.84
N GLU A 176 3.99 -26.20 -1.07
CA GLU A 176 3.52 -27.60 -1.05
C GLU A 176 3.21 -28.09 -2.49
N GLY A 177 3.95 -29.10 -2.94
CA GLY A 177 3.81 -29.71 -4.27
C GLY A 177 4.55 -29.01 -5.43
N ASN A 178 5.17 -27.84 -5.23
CA ASN A 178 5.86 -27.09 -6.28
C ASN A 178 7.32 -26.80 -5.95
N TYR A 179 8.22 -27.12 -6.89
CA TYR A 179 9.66 -26.89 -6.79
C TYR A 179 10.18 -26.19 -8.05
N LEU A 180 11.16 -25.31 -7.90
CA LEU A 180 12.01 -24.87 -9.01
C LEU A 180 13.13 -25.91 -9.15
N ARG A 181 13.20 -26.60 -10.28
CA ARG A 181 14.28 -27.54 -10.57
C ARG A 181 15.34 -26.83 -11.39
N LEU A 182 16.54 -26.73 -10.84
CA LEU A 182 17.74 -26.35 -11.57
C LEU A 182 18.45 -27.66 -11.95
N SER A 183 18.33 -28.05 -13.21
CA SER A 183 18.94 -29.27 -13.77
C SER A 183 19.58 -28.97 -15.12
N ASP A 184 20.25 -29.96 -15.71
CA ASP A 184 20.82 -29.89 -17.05
C ASP A 184 22.07 -29.00 -17.19
N TRP A 185 22.83 -28.82 -16.10
CA TRP A 185 24.23 -28.35 -16.15
C TRP A 185 25.22 -29.52 -16.22
N GLN A 186 26.46 -29.24 -16.62
CA GLN A 186 27.55 -30.23 -16.50
C GLN A 186 27.71 -30.65 -15.02
N PRO A 187 27.71 -31.96 -14.69
CA PRO A 187 27.82 -32.42 -13.31
C PRO A 187 28.97 -31.74 -12.57
N LEU A 188 28.63 -31.04 -11.49
CA LEU A 188 29.61 -30.29 -10.71
C LEU A 188 30.35 -31.26 -9.79
N ALA A 189 31.63 -31.48 -10.08
CA ALA A 189 32.49 -32.35 -9.28
C ALA A 189 32.95 -31.61 -8.02
N GLY A 190 32.69 -32.20 -6.85
CA GLY A 190 33.29 -31.74 -5.61
C GLY A 190 34.50 -32.56 -5.20
N HIS A 191 35.12 -32.16 -4.11
CA HIS A 191 36.24 -32.86 -3.50
C HIS A 191 35.97 -33.12 -2.01
N PHE A 192 36.62 -34.13 -1.44
CA PHE A 192 36.59 -34.42 -0.02
C PHE A 192 37.79 -33.79 0.71
N CYS A 193 37.54 -33.24 1.88
CA CYS A 193 38.53 -32.79 2.84
C CYS A 193 38.12 -33.21 4.26
N ARG A 194 38.95 -32.90 5.25
CA ARG A 194 38.69 -33.19 6.67
C ARG A 194 38.49 -31.87 7.41
N ASP A 195 37.46 -31.80 8.25
CA ASP A 195 37.31 -30.67 9.15
C ASP A 195 38.20 -30.84 10.42
N ALA A 196 38.17 -29.85 11.31
CA ALA A 196 38.96 -29.84 12.55
C ALA A 196 38.65 -31.04 13.48
N GLU A 197 37.44 -31.59 13.38
CA GLU A 197 36.99 -32.76 14.14
C GLU A 197 37.27 -34.09 13.41
N ARG A 198 37.96 -34.02 12.26
CA ARG A 198 38.23 -35.14 11.35
C ARG A 198 36.93 -35.80 10.85
N ASN A 199 35.86 -35.06 10.66
CA ASN A 199 34.72 -35.52 9.86
C ASN A 199 35.05 -35.44 8.37
N LEU A 200 34.39 -36.26 7.55
CA LEU A 200 34.57 -36.22 6.11
C LEU A 200 33.71 -35.08 5.55
N ARG A 201 34.34 -34.00 5.07
CA ARG A 201 33.66 -32.86 4.46
C ARG A 201 33.76 -32.97 2.94
N TRP A 202 32.64 -33.04 2.26
CA TRP A 202 32.56 -32.86 0.82
C TRP A 202 32.39 -31.37 0.54
N VAL A 203 33.27 -30.77 -0.25
CA VAL A 203 33.25 -29.37 -0.67
C VAL A 203 32.94 -29.27 -2.17
N PHE A 204 32.08 -28.32 -2.51
CA PHE A 204 31.85 -27.82 -3.85
C PHE A 204 32.53 -26.45 -3.89
N ASP A 205 33.69 -26.37 -4.54
CA ASP A 205 34.34 -25.07 -4.74
C ASP A 205 33.49 -24.21 -5.67
N GLN A 206 33.72 -22.90 -5.66
CA GLN A 206 33.01 -21.90 -6.46
C GLN A 206 32.91 -22.29 -7.95
N GLN A 207 31.84 -23.00 -8.33
CA GLN A 207 31.60 -23.45 -9.68
C GLN A 207 30.64 -22.48 -10.36
N THR A 208 31.08 -21.86 -11.45
CA THR A 208 30.19 -21.12 -12.34
C THR A 208 29.44 -22.09 -13.22
N PHE A 209 28.13 -21.91 -13.35
CA PHE A 209 27.30 -22.73 -14.23
C PHE A 209 26.35 -21.86 -15.06
N SER A 210 25.84 -22.46 -16.12
CA SER A 210 24.73 -21.94 -16.93
C SER A 210 23.65 -23.01 -16.99
N ALA A 211 22.40 -22.66 -16.71
CA ALA A 211 21.26 -23.58 -16.61
C ALA A 211 19.97 -22.95 -17.15
N SER A 212 18.91 -23.75 -17.28
CA SER A 212 17.58 -23.29 -17.69
C SER A 212 16.58 -23.37 -16.53
N SER A 213 15.78 -22.32 -16.33
CA SER A 213 14.70 -22.24 -15.33
C SER A 213 13.42 -23.02 -15.73
N ASP A 214 13.28 -23.35 -17.02
CA ASP A 214 12.16 -24.13 -17.60
C ASP A 214 12.66 -25.17 -18.62
N PRO A 215 13.26 -26.29 -18.14
CA PRO A 215 13.86 -27.29 -19.02
C PRO A 215 12.84 -28.06 -19.87
N LEU A 216 11.54 -27.95 -19.57
CA LEU A 216 10.45 -28.66 -20.27
C LEU A 216 9.55 -27.75 -21.11
N GLY A 217 9.77 -26.43 -21.09
CA GLY A 217 9.04 -25.45 -21.89
C GLY A 217 7.55 -25.36 -21.58
N GLN A 218 7.15 -25.60 -20.33
CA GLN A 218 5.72 -25.66 -19.94
C GLN A 218 5.19 -24.38 -19.27
N ARG A 219 6.04 -23.39 -18.95
CA ARG A 219 5.57 -22.11 -18.40
C ARG A 219 5.25 -21.10 -19.51
N GLY A 220 4.10 -20.43 -19.36
CA GLY A 220 3.59 -19.45 -20.32
C GLY A 220 4.32 -18.11 -20.29
N GLN A 221 4.62 -17.62 -21.51
CA GLN A 221 4.87 -16.26 -22.03
C GLN A 221 5.64 -15.19 -21.21
N SER A 222 6.46 -14.43 -21.95
CA SER A 222 7.67 -13.68 -21.56
C SER A 222 7.51 -12.29 -20.90
N TRP A 223 8.58 -11.86 -20.23
CA TRP A 223 8.88 -10.52 -19.71
C TRP A 223 10.17 -10.02 -20.42
N ASP A 224 10.39 -8.72 -20.54
CA ASP A 224 11.27 -8.09 -21.55
C ASP A 224 12.60 -7.48 -21.02
N GLN A 225 12.89 -7.45 -19.70
CA GLN A 225 14.18 -6.94 -19.16
C GLN A 225 14.84 -7.82 -18.08
N ALA A 226 16.18 -7.72 -17.97
CA ALA A 226 17.05 -8.58 -17.17
C ALA A 226 16.89 -8.39 -15.65
N ASP A 227 16.70 -9.51 -14.95
CA ASP A 227 16.44 -9.59 -13.51
C ASP A 227 17.72 -9.99 -12.74
N GLN A 228 17.96 -9.36 -11.58
CA GLN A 228 19.03 -9.79 -10.67
C GLN A 228 18.42 -10.51 -9.46
N LEU A 229 18.78 -11.78 -9.26
CA LEU A 229 18.29 -12.66 -8.20
C LEU A 229 19.44 -13.18 -7.34
N ASP A 230 19.75 -12.48 -6.24
CA ASP A 230 20.77 -12.94 -5.30
C ASP A 230 20.14 -13.77 -4.17
N LEU A 231 20.41 -15.07 -4.17
CA LEU A 231 19.89 -16.03 -3.17
C LEU A 231 21.02 -16.58 -2.28
N HIS A 232 20.78 -16.61 -0.99
CA HIS A 232 21.63 -17.23 0.01
C HIS A 232 20.84 -18.34 0.72
N LEU A 233 21.27 -19.59 0.53
CA LEU A 233 20.64 -20.75 1.15
C LEU A 233 21.50 -21.21 2.35
N GLN A 234 20.89 -21.43 3.50
CA GLN A 234 21.54 -22.04 4.66
C GLN A 234 20.73 -23.23 5.13
N MET A 235 21.39 -24.36 5.39
CA MET A 235 20.69 -25.62 5.55
C MET A 235 21.20 -26.42 6.74
N PHE A 236 20.27 -27.10 7.38
CA PHE A 236 20.56 -27.94 8.54
C PHE A 236 19.76 -29.24 8.39
N ALA A 237 20.44 -30.38 8.46
CA ALA A 237 19.80 -31.71 8.54
C ALA A 237 20.03 -32.30 9.93
N TRP A 238 19.06 -33.02 10.49
CA TRP A 238 19.17 -33.65 11.81
C TRP A 238 18.74 -35.13 11.82
N ARG A 239 19.09 -35.85 12.90
CA ARG A 239 18.83 -37.29 13.08
C ARG A 239 17.32 -37.59 13.17
N SER A 240 16.68 -37.74 12.02
CA SER A 240 15.37 -38.41 11.82
C SER A 240 14.87 -38.35 10.38
N GLY A 241 15.58 -37.70 9.45
CA GLY A 241 15.09 -37.46 8.09
C GLY A 241 14.29 -36.15 7.97
N ALA A 242 14.44 -35.27 8.95
CA ALA A 242 13.89 -33.93 8.93
C ALA A 242 14.96 -32.87 8.65
N TYR A 243 14.53 -31.81 7.97
CA TYR A 243 15.39 -30.78 7.39
C TYR A 243 14.88 -29.40 7.75
N ARG A 244 15.81 -28.48 7.98
CA ARG A 244 15.55 -27.05 7.98
C ARG A 244 16.29 -26.40 6.84
N VAL A 245 15.55 -25.62 6.06
CA VAL A 245 16.06 -24.77 4.98
C VAL A 245 15.76 -23.33 5.34
N ASP A 246 16.78 -22.53 5.58
CA ASP A 246 16.66 -21.09 5.69
C ASP A 246 17.09 -20.48 4.35
N LEU A 247 16.16 -19.81 3.67
CA LEU A 247 16.35 -19.11 2.42
C LEU A 247 16.33 -17.61 2.70
N LYS A 248 17.45 -16.95 2.44
CA LYS A 248 17.57 -15.48 2.50
C LYS A 248 17.98 -14.95 1.15
N GLY A 249 17.45 -13.83 0.71
CA GLY A 249 17.86 -13.29 -0.59
C GLY A 249 17.21 -11.98 -0.93
N GLN A 250 17.64 -11.42 -2.05
CA GLN A 250 17.09 -10.20 -2.60
C GLN A 250 16.81 -10.40 -4.10
N LEU A 251 15.60 -10.06 -4.52
CA LEU A 251 15.21 -10.02 -5.93
C LEU A 251 14.86 -8.57 -6.28
N SER A 252 15.47 -8.04 -7.33
CA SER A 252 15.15 -6.71 -7.86
C SER A 252 14.51 -6.86 -9.23
N LEU A 253 13.30 -6.32 -9.42
CA LEU A 253 12.56 -6.33 -10.70
C LEU A 253 12.42 -4.90 -11.20
N HIS A 254 12.73 -4.68 -12.48
CA HIS A 254 12.47 -3.41 -13.18
C HIS A 254 11.53 -3.67 -14.35
N LEU A 255 10.32 -3.13 -14.26
CA LEU A 255 9.26 -3.36 -15.24
C LEU A 255 9.10 -2.12 -16.11
N SER A 256 9.29 -2.27 -17.43
CA SER A 256 9.05 -1.25 -18.46
C SER A 256 7.56 -0.95 -18.66
N GLU A 257 7.26 0.05 -19.49
CA GLU A 257 5.88 0.44 -19.80
C GLU A 257 5.10 -0.71 -20.48
N ALA A 258 5.76 -1.44 -21.38
CA ALA A 258 5.16 -2.59 -22.05
C ALA A 258 4.88 -3.75 -21.07
N GLU A 259 5.67 -3.86 -20.01
CA GLU A 259 5.55 -4.92 -19.00
C GLU A 259 4.53 -4.55 -17.92
N THR A 260 4.53 -3.30 -17.44
CA THR A 260 3.48 -2.77 -16.57
C THR A 260 2.10 -2.79 -17.24
N ARG A 261 2.02 -2.76 -18.58
CA ARG A 261 0.79 -3.02 -19.34
C ARG A 261 0.22 -4.42 -19.13
N ARG A 262 1.11 -5.41 -18.94
CA ARG A 262 0.77 -6.84 -18.75
C ARG A 262 0.39 -7.14 -17.31
N ILE A 263 0.85 -6.34 -16.35
CA ILE A 263 0.43 -6.48 -14.96
C ILE A 263 -1.01 -5.99 -14.83
N GLN A 264 -1.90 -6.95 -14.66
CA GLN A 264 -3.29 -6.66 -14.37
C GLN A 264 -3.55 -6.77 -12.87
N LEU A 265 -3.82 -5.63 -12.24
CA LEU A 265 -4.46 -5.62 -10.93
C LEU A 265 -5.96 -5.73 -11.17
N GLN A 266 -6.48 -6.95 -11.00
CA GLN A 266 -7.91 -7.26 -11.11
C GLN A 266 -8.55 -6.87 -12.46
N GLY A 267 -7.85 -7.10 -13.57
CA GLY A 267 -8.38 -6.86 -14.93
C GLY A 267 -8.06 -5.47 -15.51
N LEU A 268 -7.52 -4.57 -14.71
CA LEU A 268 -7.09 -3.23 -15.13
C LEU A 268 -5.58 -3.21 -15.34
N SER A 269 -5.17 -2.68 -16.48
CA SER A 269 -3.75 -2.48 -16.80
C SER A 269 -3.17 -1.33 -15.97
N LEU A 270 -2.12 -1.61 -15.20
CA LEU A 270 -1.38 -0.60 -14.39
C LEU A 270 -0.81 0.55 -15.23
N SER A 271 -0.58 0.29 -16.51
CA SER A 271 0.07 1.18 -17.47
C SER A 271 -0.64 2.47 -17.84
N SER A 272 -1.95 2.59 -17.58
CA SER A 272 -2.65 3.84 -17.90
C SER A 272 -2.05 5.05 -17.18
N HIS A 273 -1.34 4.80 -16.07
CA HIS A 273 -0.72 5.82 -15.25
C HIS A 273 0.75 5.50 -14.90
N ILE A 274 1.19 4.24 -14.90
CA ILE A 274 2.55 3.85 -14.48
C ILE A 274 3.38 3.39 -15.69
N GLN A 275 4.46 4.12 -15.99
CA GLN A 275 5.37 3.86 -17.11
C GLN A 275 6.54 2.96 -16.74
N GLN A 276 6.99 2.99 -15.48
CA GLN A 276 8.03 2.08 -14.97
C GLN A 276 7.77 1.74 -13.51
N LEU A 277 8.13 0.54 -13.08
CA LEU A 277 7.99 0.07 -11.70
C LEU A 277 9.25 -0.69 -11.27
N GLY A 278 9.91 -0.23 -10.22
CA GLY A 278 11.03 -0.90 -9.56
C GLY A 278 10.57 -1.59 -8.27
N LEU A 279 10.63 -2.92 -8.23
CA LEU A 279 10.28 -3.75 -7.07
C LEU A 279 11.53 -4.40 -6.48
N GLU A 280 11.55 -4.52 -5.16
CA GLU A 280 12.57 -5.26 -4.42
C GLU A 280 11.88 -6.24 -3.47
N LEU A 281 12.22 -7.52 -3.57
CA LEU A 281 11.77 -8.57 -2.66
C LEU A 281 12.93 -9.00 -1.77
N ALA A 282 12.81 -8.71 -0.48
CA ALA A 282 13.63 -9.37 0.53
C ALA A 282 13.00 -10.73 0.87
N ILE A 283 13.69 -11.81 0.54
CA ILE A 283 13.30 -13.18 0.85
C ILE A 283 13.87 -13.54 2.21
N ASP A 284 13.01 -13.95 3.14
CA ASP A 284 13.37 -14.55 4.42
C ASP A 284 12.37 -15.66 4.70
N SER A 285 12.69 -16.85 4.23
CA SER A 285 11.81 -18.02 4.27
C SER A 285 12.49 -19.17 5.00
N ARG A 286 11.74 -19.81 5.89
CA ARG A 286 12.14 -21.05 6.55
C ARG A 286 11.22 -22.17 6.11
N ALA A 287 11.79 -23.31 5.74
CA ALA A 287 11.04 -24.55 5.53
C ALA A 287 11.56 -25.62 6.48
N ASP A 288 10.66 -26.15 7.31
CA ASP A 288 10.90 -27.33 8.14
C ASP A 288 10.21 -28.53 7.46
N ILE A 289 10.98 -29.55 7.10
CA ILE A 289 10.49 -30.80 6.51
C ILE A 289 10.59 -31.87 7.59
N SER A 290 9.47 -32.51 7.93
CA SER A 290 9.40 -33.60 8.91
C SER A 290 9.86 -34.94 8.32
N PRO A 291 10.17 -35.97 9.16
CA PRO A 291 10.49 -37.32 8.70
C PRO A 291 9.39 -37.95 7.83
N GLU A 292 8.13 -37.59 8.10
CA GLU A 292 6.94 -38.02 7.37
C GLU A 292 6.71 -37.23 6.07
N ARG A 293 7.65 -36.36 5.67
CA ARG A 293 7.61 -35.48 4.49
C ARG A 293 6.54 -34.38 4.53
N HIS A 294 6.03 -34.03 5.71
CA HIS A 294 5.21 -32.83 5.83
C HIS A 294 6.10 -31.60 5.77
N LEU A 295 5.74 -30.67 4.90
CA LEU A 295 6.43 -29.40 4.69
C LEU A 295 5.73 -28.30 5.49
N GLN A 296 6.42 -27.70 6.45
CA GLN A 296 5.97 -26.50 7.13
C GLN A 296 6.81 -25.31 6.67
N VAL A 297 6.19 -24.39 5.92
CA VAL A 297 6.85 -23.17 5.44
C VAL A 297 6.44 -21.98 6.33
N GLN A 298 7.44 -21.26 6.84
CA GLN A 298 7.29 -19.95 7.47
C GLN A 298 8.00 -18.92 6.59
N ALA A 299 7.25 -18.15 5.80
CA ALA A 299 7.81 -17.10 4.95
C ALA A 299 7.54 -15.72 5.58
N GLN A 300 8.59 -14.92 5.74
CA GLN A 300 8.53 -13.49 6.09
C GLN A 300 9.01 -12.60 4.93
N ASN A 301 8.79 -13.05 3.70
CA ASN A 301 9.21 -12.32 2.50
C ASN A 301 8.53 -10.94 2.45
N ARG A 302 9.30 -9.89 2.14
CA ARG A 302 8.82 -8.51 2.06
C ARG A 302 9.09 -7.96 0.67
N TRP A 303 8.03 -7.58 -0.01
CA TRP A 303 8.15 -6.81 -1.24
C TRP A 303 8.08 -5.31 -0.91
N GLN A 304 8.90 -4.52 -1.58
CA GLN A 304 8.96 -3.07 -1.48
C GLN A 304 8.96 -2.48 -2.88
N ILE A 305 8.13 -1.46 -3.11
CA ILE A 305 8.32 -0.60 -4.27
C ILE A 305 9.47 0.32 -3.91
N LYS A 306 10.51 0.38 -4.74
CA LYS A 306 11.63 1.34 -4.55
C LYS A 306 11.45 2.55 -5.44
N GLU A 307 10.84 2.32 -6.59
CA GLU A 307 10.78 3.32 -7.64
C GLU A 307 9.51 3.17 -8.49
N LEU A 308 8.95 4.28 -8.92
CA LEU A 308 7.78 4.35 -9.77
C LEU A 308 8.00 5.46 -10.80
N GLN A 309 7.64 5.25 -12.07
CA GLN A 309 7.54 6.33 -13.04
C GLN A 309 6.08 6.53 -13.43
N VAL A 310 5.54 7.73 -13.28
CA VAL A 310 4.15 8.10 -13.62
C VAL A 310 4.18 9.35 -14.48
N MET A 311 3.58 9.30 -15.66
CA MET A 311 3.46 10.43 -16.59
C MET A 311 4.78 11.17 -16.91
N GLY A 312 5.89 10.46 -17.04
CA GLY A 312 7.22 10.99 -17.41
C GLY A 312 8.13 11.32 -16.23
N HIS A 313 7.62 11.25 -14.99
CA HIS A 313 8.35 11.63 -13.78
C HIS A 313 8.70 10.40 -12.94
N ARG A 314 9.90 10.38 -12.36
CA ARG A 314 10.47 9.28 -11.55
C ARG A 314 10.28 9.58 -10.07
N TYR A 315 9.80 8.61 -9.30
CA TYR A 315 9.40 8.75 -7.90
C TYR A 315 10.01 7.64 -7.06
N GLN A 316 10.36 7.95 -5.80
CA GLN A 316 10.81 6.95 -4.82
C GLN A 316 9.71 6.68 -3.80
N VAL A 317 9.61 5.44 -3.32
CA VAL A 317 8.63 5.04 -2.31
C VAL A 317 9.35 4.74 -1.00
N ASP A 318 8.89 5.36 0.09
CA ASP A 318 9.45 5.12 1.43
C ASP A 318 9.07 3.70 1.90
N PRO A 319 10.04 2.82 2.22
CA PRO A 319 9.77 1.46 2.63
C PRO A 319 8.96 1.32 3.94
N ALA A 320 8.80 2.41 4.72
CA ALA A 320 7.96 2.43 5.92
C ALA A 320 6.47 2.66 5.63
N ASP A 321 6.10 3.14 4.44
CA ASP A 321 4.75 3.60 4.12
C ASP A 321 3.98 2.59 3.22
N LEU A 322 4.66 1.70 2.49
CA LEU A 322 4.05 0.74 1.57
C LEU A 322 4.79 -0.61 1.56
N MET A 323 4.13 -1.68 2.01
CA MET A 323 4.62 -3.05 1.98
C MET A 323 3.76 -3.89 1.02
N LEU A 324 4.40 -4.57 0.09
CA LEU A 324 3.74 -5.56 -0.75
C LEU A 324 3.84 -6.92 -0.02
N ARG A 325 2.71 -7.57 0.20
CA ARG A 325 2.61 -8.92 0.77
C ARG A 325 2.09 -9.85 -0.29
N PHE A 326 2.83 -10.91 -0.55
CA PHE A 326 2.37 -11.97 -1.43
C PHE A 326 1.65 -13.03 -0.58
N ASP A 327 0.34 -13.18 -0.78
CA ASP A 327 -0.47 -14.22 -0.15
C ASP A 327 -0.69 -15.36 -1.16
N SER A 328 -0.40 -16.59 -0.72
CA SER A 328 -0.41 -17.79 -1.57
C SER A 328 -1.79 -18.17 -2.11
N GLN A 329 -2.88 -17.62 -1.56
CA GLN A 329 -4.26 -17.79 -2.02
C GLN A 329 -4.79 -16.55 -2.77
N ARG A 330 -4.14 -15.38 -2.66
CA ARG A 330 -4.72 -14.07 -3.09
C ARG A 330 -3.84 -13.26 -4.03
N GLY A 331 -2.59 -13.65 -4.25
CA GLY A 331 -1.64 -12.94 -5.11
C GLY A 331 -0.92 -11.80 -4.39
N LEU A 332 -0.43 -10.82 -5.16
CA LEU A 332 0.28 -9.66 -4.63
C LEU A 332 -0.73 -8.67 -3.99
N GLU A 333 -0.73 -8.56 -2.67
CA GLU A 333 -1.53 -7.61 -1.89
C GLU A 333 -0.68 -6.40 -1.47
N LEU A 334 -1.18 -5.18 -1.66
CA LEU A 334 -0.54 -3.93 -1.21
C LEU A 334 -0.98 -3.63 0.23
N ASP A 335 -0.14 -3.88 1.23
CA ASP A 335 -0.36 -3.50 2.62
C ASP A 335 0.41 -2.23 2.97
N PHE A 336 -0.29 -1.14 3.30
CA PHE A 336 0.38 0.03 3.87
C PHE A 336 0.92 -0.36 5.25
N LEU A 337 2.24 -0.21 5.44
CA LEU A 337 2.82 -0.42 6.77
C LEU A 337 2.21 0.63 7.69
N ASN A 338 1.59 0.16 8.77
CA ASN A 338 1.20 0.97 9.90
C ASN A 338 2.48 1.52 10.54
N ALA A 339 3.06 2.58 9.95
CA ALA A 339 3.93 3.46 10.70
C ALA A 339 3.07 4.07 11.79
N LEU A 340 3.10 3.40 12.96
CA LEU A 340 2.64 3.91 14.23
C LEU A 340 3.48 5.15 14.57
N THR A 341 3.12 6.26 13.95
CA THR A 341 3.44 7.58 14.47
C THR A 341 2.15 8.38 14.47
N SER A 342 1.25 8.03 15.39
CA SER A 342 0.67 9.13 16.16
C SER A 342 1.87 9.88 16.72
N PRO A 343 2.09 11.16 16.37
CA PRO A 343 2.99 11.95 17.17
C PRO A 343 2.47 11.79 18.60
N ALA A 344 3.29 11.23 19.49
CA ALA A 344 3.04 11.26 20.93
C ALA A 344 3.12 12.71 21.49
N GLY A 345 2.93 13.73 20.63
CA GLY A 345 2.83 15.13 20.96
C GLY A 345 1.40 15.60 20.79
N ALA A 346 0.91 16.38 21.75
CA ALA A 346 -0.40 17.03 21.66
C ALA A 346 -0.42 17.99 20.45
N TYR A 347 -1.09 17.61 19.36
CA TYR A 347 -1.41 18.57 18.31
C TYR A 347 -2.35 19.61 18.91
N THR A 348 -1.89 20.85 18.99
CA THR A 348 -2.62 21.96 19.59
C THR A 348 -2.92 22.99 18.49
N PRO A 349 -4.17 23.08 18.01
CA PRO A 349 -4.56 24.12 17.06
C PRO A 349 -4.35 25.52 17.66
N GLN A 350 -4.18 26.54 16.80
CA GLN A 350 -4.05 27.93 17.25
C GLN A 350 -5.43 28.55 17.53
N LEU A 351 -6.04 28.11 18.63
CA LEU A 351 -7.39 28.50 19.00
C LEU A 351 -7.50 30.00 19.25
N THR A 352 -8.39 30.65 18.50
CA THR A 352 -8.78 32.05 18.72
C THR A 352 -10.30 32.20 18.65
N PRO A 353 -10.90 33.33 19.11
CA PRO A 353 -12.35 33.51 19.08
C PRO A 353 -12.89 33.92 17.69
N HIS A 354 -13.94 33.23 17.23
CA HIS A 354 -14.60 33.44 15.93
C HIS A 354 -16.11 33.46 16.08
N ALA A 355 -16.79 34.24 15.24
CA ALA A 355 -18.20 34.01 15.00
C ALA A 355 -18.36 32.81 14.08
N LEU A 356 -19.20 31.84 14.44
CA LEU A 356 -19.46 30.65 13.65
C LEU A 356 -20.97 30.51 13.38
N LYS A 357 -21.34 30.09 12.19
CA LYS A 357 -22.73 29.77 11.81
C LYS A 357 -22.77 28.52 10.94
N LEU A 358 -23.45 27.50 11.43
CA LEU A 358 -23.68 26.24 10.72
C LEU A 358 -24.76 26.39 9.64
N ILE A 359 -24.44 25.95 8.42
CA ILE A 359 -25.32 25.93 7.25
C ILE A 359 -25.39 24.49 6.74
N ILE A 360 -26.58 23.89 6.76
CA ILE A 360 -26.82 22.51 6.31
C ILE A 360 -27.63 22.58 5.01
N GLY A 361 -27.17 21.85 4.00
CA GLY A 361 -27.83 21.74 2.69
C GLY A 361 -27.39 22.79 1.66
N GLY A 362 -27.41 22.35 0.40
CA GLY A 362 -27.06 23.14 -0.78
C GLY A 362 -27.85 24.45 -0.95
N PRO A 363 -29.19 24.43 -0.91
CA PRO A 363 -30.01 25.62 -1.10
C PRO A 363 -29.71 26.74 -0.10
N ALA A 364 -29.58 26.37 1.19
CA ALA A 364 -29.26 27.33 2.24
C ALA A 364 -27.87 27.94 2.03
N TYR A 365 -26.91 27.15 1.53
CA TYR A 365 -25.58 27.65 1.21
C TYR A 365 -25.59 28.58 -0.02
N LEU A 366 -26.32 28.25 -1.08
CA LEU A 366 -26.45 29.12 -2.26
C LEU A 366 -26.98 30.51 -1.87
N GLU A 367 -28.06 30.56 -1.08
CA GLU A 367 -28.61 31.85 -0.64
C GLU A 367 -27.64 32.61 0.28
N ALA A 368 -26.91 31.91 1.15
CA ALA A 368 -25.88 32.52 1.98
C ALA A 368 -24.73 33.11 1.15
N MET A 369 -24.26 32.40 0.11
CA MET A 369 -23.23 32.90 -0.82
C MET A 369 -23.72 34.16 -1.55
N LEU A 370 -24.91 34.11 -2.15
CA LEU A 370 -25.46 35.25 -2.91
C LEU A 370 -25.66 36.49 -2.03
N ALA A 371 -26.16 36.31 -0.81
CA ALA A 371 -26.31 37.39 0.15
C ALA A 371 -24.96 37.98 0.58
N ALA A 372 -23.92 37.14 0.73
CA ALA A 372 -22.58 37.58 1.10
C ALA A 372 -21.87 38.32 -0.05
N ILE A 373 -21.97 37.80 -1.28
CA ILE A 373 -21.46 38.41 -2.51
C ILE A 373 -22.09 39.79 -2.73
N GLY A 374 -23.42 39.91 -2.59
CA GLY A 374 -24.12 41.20 -2.70
C GLY A 374 -23.61 42.24 -1.72
N LYS A 375 -23.19 41.82 -0.51
CA LYS A 375 -22.66 42.68 0.55
C LYS A 375 -21.16 42.95 0.46
N ALA A 376 -20.42 42.28 -0.44
CA ALA A 376 -18.98 42.48 -0.60
C ALA A 376 -18.66 43.95 -0.92
N ARG A 377 -17.54 44.45 -0.40
CA ARG A 377 -17.11 45.85 -0.52
C ARG A 377 -15.68 46.03 -1.03
N ARG A 378 -14.87 44.98 -1.02
CA ARG A 378 -13.43 45.06 -1.28
C ARG A 378 -12.92 43.99 -2.22
N TRP A 379 -13.19 42.71 -1.98
CA TRP A 379 -12.83 41.62 -2.89
C TRP A 379 -13.55 40.32 -2.52
N ILE A 380 -13.52 39.36 -3.44
CA ILE A 380 -14.12 38.03 -3.28
C ILE A 380 -13.11 36.98 -3.74
N ASP A 381 -12.83 35.99 -2.89
CA ASP A 381 -12.04 34.80 -3.23
C ASP A 381 -12.96 33.58 -3.19
N LEU A 382 -13.03 32.81 -4.28
CA LEU A 382 -13.82 31.58 -4.36
C LEU A 382 -12.94 30.44 -4.86
N GLU A 383 -12.82 29.37 -4.09
CA GLU A 383 -12.08 28.15 -4.42
C GLU A 383 -13.00 26.94 -4.24
N SER A 384 -13.10 26.07 -5.26
CA SER A 384 -13.93 24.86 -5.18
C SER A 384 -13.33 23.72 -5.99
N PHE A 385 -13.25 22.54 -5.39
CA PHE A 385 -12.85 21.32 -6.11
C PHE A 385 -13.66 21.09 -7.39
N LEU A 386 -14.99 21.08 -7.28
CA LEU A 386 -15.88 20.91 -8.43
C LEU A 386 -16.73 22.15 -8.63
N TYR A 387 -16.78 22.59 -9.89
CA TYR A 387 -17.68 23.60 -10.40
C TYR A 387 -18.36 23.02 -11.64
N PHE A 388 -19.66 22.74 -11.59
CA PHE A 388 -20.39 22.22 -12.75
C PHE A 388 -21.30 23.29 -13.33
N PRO A 389 -21.34 23.47 -14.67
CA PRO A 389 -22.34 24.30 -15.30
C PRO A 389 -23.76 23.79 -15.00
N GLY A 390 -24.63 24.70 -14.62
CA GLY A 390 -26.00 24.42 -14.20
C GLY A 390 -26.76 25.71 -13.89
N GLN A 391 -28.04 25.60 -13.51
CA GLN A 391 -28.88 26.76 -13.21
C GLN A 391 -28.38 27.52 -11.97
N THR A 392 -28.05 26.79 -10.91
CA THR A 392 -27.57 27.35 -9.63
C THR A 392 -26.22 28.05 -9.80
N THR A 393 -25.29 27.43 -10.53
CA THR A 393 -23.95 27.98 -10.74
C THR A 393 -23.95 29.13 -11.74
N ARG A 394 -24.85 29.15 -12.73
CA ARG A 394 -25.07 30.32 -13.58
C ARG A 394 -25.53 31.53 -12.79
N ARG A 395 -26.49 31.34 -11.87
CA ARG A 395 -26.95 32.40 -10.94
C ARG A 395 -25.80 32.91 -10.06
N LEU A 396 -24.97 32.02 -9.54
CA LEU A 396 -23.76 32.37 -8.77
C LEU A 396 -22.75 33.15 -9.61
N THR A 397 -22.39 32.65 -10.81
CA THR A 397 -21.44 33.31 -11.72
C THR A 397 -21.94 34.70 -12.14
N GLN A 398 -23.24 34.86 -12.37
CA GLN A 398 -23.85 36.15 -12.68
C GLN A 398 -23.75 37.12 -11.50
N ALA A 399 -23.99 36.68 -10.26
CA ALA A 399 -23.83 37.53 -9.08
C ALA A 399 -22.37 38.01 -8.91
N LEU A 400 -21.40 37.12 -9.12
CA LEU A 400 -19.97 37.47 -9.12
C LEU A 400 -19.63 38.49 -10.22
N ALA A 401 -20.14 38.28 -11.44
CA ALA A 401 -19.90 39.17 -12.57
C ALA A 401 -20.52 40.56 -12.38
N LEU A 402 -21.75 40.63 -11.88
CA LEU A 402 -22.41 41.90 -11.53
C LEU A 402 -21.61 42.66 -10.48
N LYS A 403 -21.18 41.96 -9.42
CA LYS A 403 -20.40 42.58 -8.35
C LYS A 403 -19.03 43.07 -8.85
N ALA A 404 -18.36 42.31 -9.70
CA ALA A 404 -17.12 42.72 -10.35
C ALA A 404 -17.28 44.00 -11.20
N ALA A 405 -18.42 44.13 -11.89
CA ALA A 405 -18.75 45.25 -12.77
C ALA A 405 -19.24 46.52 -12.03
N GLY A 406 -19.47 46.45 -10.71
CA GLY A 406 -20.09 47.53 -9.93
C GLY A 406 -21.57 47.70 -10.23
N LEU A 407 -22.26 46.60 -10.52
CA LEU A 407 -23.65 46.56 -10.93
C LEU A 407 -24.48 45.69 -9.97
N ARG A 408 -25.79 45.96 -9.99
CA ARG A 408 -26.82 45.09 -9.43
C ARG A 408 -27.97 44.97 -10.44
N GLU A 409 -28.77 43.94 -10.27
CA GLU A 409 -29.95 43.70 -11.08
C GLU A 409 -31.20 43.92 -10.21
N SER A 410 -32.14 44.73 -10.69
CA SER A 410 -33.43 44.92 -10.01
C SER A 410 -34.37 43.74 -10.27
N PRO A 411 -35.45 43.58 -9.48
CA PRO A 411 -36.37 42.44 -9.62
C PRO A 411 -37.02 42.29 -11.01
N ASP A 412 -37.11 43.37 -11.78
CA ASP A 412 -37.61 43.42 -13.16
C ASP A 412 -36.54 43.06 -14.21
N GLY A 413 -35.31 42.73 -13.80
CA GLY A 413 -34.19 42.40 -14.68
C GLY A 413 -33.42 43.61 -15.21
N THR A 414 -33.68 44.82 -14.72
CA THR A 414 -32.96 46.03 -15.17
C THR A 414 -31.59 46.14 -14.49
N LEU A 415 -30.54 46.47 -15.27
CA LEU A 415 -29.20 46.71 -14.73
C LEU A 415 -29.07 48.11 -14.14
N GLN A 416 -28.58 48.19 -12.91
CA GLN A 416 -28.33 49.45 -12.20
C GLN A 416 -26.91 49.46 -11.63
N THR A 417 -26.35 50.65 -11.42
CA THR A 417 -25.12 50.78 -10.62
C THR A 417 -25.37 50.28 -9.20
N ASP A 418 -24.42 49.50 -8.67
CA ASP A 418 -24.44 49.11 -7.26
C ASP A 418 -24.18 50.37 -6.40
N PRO A 419 -25.11 50.76 -5.51
CA PRO A 419 -24.97 51.99 -4.72
C PRO A 419 -23.83 51.91 -3.71
N ASP A 420 -23.46 50.71 -3.29
CA ASP A 420 -22.45 50.50 -2.26
C ASP A 420 -21.06 50.29 -2.85
N THR A 421 -20.99 49.71 -4.04
CA THR A 421 -19.73 49.46 -4.76
C THR A 421 -19.86 49.84 -6.23
N PRO A 422 -20.06 51.13 -6.56
CA PRO A 422 -20.21 51.58 -7.94
C PRO A 422 -18.96 51.33 -8.79
N GLU A 423 -17.80 51.21 -8.14
CA GLU A 423 -16.51 50.88 -8.76
C GLU A 423 -16.29 49.38 -8.97
N GLY A 424 -17.21 48.53 -8.51
CA GLY A 424 -17.03 47.08 -8.47
C GLY A 424 -15.94 46.64 -7.47
N VAL A 425 -15.73 45.33 -7.37
CA VAL A 425 -14.69 44.73 -6.52
C VAL A 425 -13.94 43.64 -7.29
N PRO A 426 -12.62 43.45 -7.09
CA PRO A 426 -11.91 42.28 -7.58
C PRO A 426 -12.56 40.97 -7.13
N VAL A 427 -12.67 40.01 -8.06
CA VAL A 427 -13.23 38.68 -7.84
C VAL A 427 -12.26 37.65 -8.42
N PHE A 428 -11.78 36.75 -7.56
CA PHE A 428 -10.84 35.70 -7.90
C PHE A 428 -11.53 34.35 -7.72
N VAL A 429 -11.66 33.58 -8.80
CA VAL A 429 -12.27 32.25 -8.79
C VAL A 429 -11.26 31.20 -9.20
N LEU A 430 -11.04 30.23 -8.33
CA LEU A 430 -10.27 29.04 -8.63
C LEU A 430 -11.20 27.82 -8.57
N PHE A 431 -11.07 26.92 -9.53
CA PHE A 431 -11.80 25.66 -9.51
C PHE A 431 -10.96 24.52 -10.06
N SER A 432 -11.30 23.28 -9.72
CA SER A 432 -10.75 22.10 -10.39
C SER A 432 -11.86 21.34 -11.12
N ASN A 433 -11.58 20.11 -11.54
CA ASN A 433 -12.54 19.25 -12.23
C ASN A 433 -12.36 17.79 -11.82
N LEU A 434 -13.41 16.99 -12.05
CA LEU A 434 -13.45 15.59 -11.63
C LEU A 434 -12.40 14.75 -12.37
N GLU A 435 -12.17 15.07 -13.64
CA GLU A 435 -11.20 14.40 -14.51
C GLU A 435 -9.76 14.76 -14.16
N LEU A 436 -9.54 15.83 -13.39
CA LEU A 436 -8.23 16.39 -13.08
C LEU A 436 -7.40 16.66 -14.34
N THR A 437 -8.05 17.13 -15.41
CA THR A 437 -7.41 17.47 -16.69
C THR A 437 -7.78 18.89 -17.14
N PRO A 438 -6.95 19.53 -17.99
CA PRO A 438 -7.33 20.82 -18.58
C PRO A 438 -8.65 20.72 -19.36
N ALA A 439 -8.85 19.64 -20.11
CA ALA A 439 -10.08 19.41 -20.89
C ALA A 439 -11.35 19.36 -20.03
N GLY A 440 -11.29 18.75 -18.83
CA GLY A 440 -12.42 18.73 -17.89
C GLY A 440 -12.82 20.12 -17.37
N SER A 441 -11.96 21.13 -17.56
CA SER A 441 -12.21 22.52 -17.13
C SER A 441 -12.99 23.35 -18.16
N GLU A 442 -12.97 22.93 -19.43
CA GLU A 442 -13.55 23.70 -20.55
C GLU A 442 -15.03 24.07 -20.37
N PRO A 443 -15.92 23.18 -19.88
CA PRO A 443 -17.32 23.54 -19.67
C PRO A 443 -17.52 24.71 -18.69
N VAL A 444 -16.67 24.79 -17.66
CA VAL A 444 -16.73 25.85 -16.64
C VAL A 444 -16.17 27.15 -17.20
N LEU A 445 -15.04 27.09 -17.91
CA LEU A 445 -14.45 28.24 -18.59
C LEU A 445 -15.45 28.85 -19.59
N ALA A 446 -16.15 28.00 -20.35
CA ALA A 446 -17.20 28.40 -21.26
C ALA A 446 -18.37 29.09 -20.54
N LEU A 447 -18.83 28.57 -19.39
CA LEU A 447 -19.87 29.23 -18.59
C LEU A 447 -19.47 30.65 -18.17
N PHE A 448 -18.24 30.84 -17.68
CA PHE A 448 -17.76 32.17 -17.28
C PHE A 448 -17.64 33.11 -18.47
N ALA A 449 -17.15 32.63 -19.62
CA ALA A 449 -17.06 33.41 -20.85
C ALA A 449 -18.46 33.81 -21.36
N GLU A 450 -19.42 32.88 -21.32
CA GLU A 450 -20.81 33.11 -21.70
C GLU A 450 -21.46 34.18 -20.82
N VAL A 451 -21.35 34.07 -19.50
CA VAL A 451 -21.92 35.05 -18.56
C VAL A 451 -21.30 36.44 -18.77
N LYS A 452 -19.98 36.52 -19.01
CA LYS A 452 -19.31 37.78 -19.37
C LYS A 452 -19.91 38.37 -20.65
N GLN A 453 -20.05 37.57 -21.70
CA GLN A 453 -20.57 38.04 -22.99
C GLN A 453 -22.03 38.49 -22.91
N VAL A 454 -22.87 37.76 -22.18
CA VAL A 454 -24.27 38.13 -21.92
C VAL A 454 -24.35 39.46 -21.19
N LEU A 455 -23.54 39.66 -20.14
CA LEU A 455 -23.55 40.90 -19.37
C LEU A 455 -23.02 42.10 -20.18
N LEU A 456 -21.99 41.91 -21.01
CA LEU A 456 -21.51 42.94 -21.93
C LEU A 456 -22.58 43.34 -22.95
N THR A 457 -23.29 42.36 -23.52
CA THR A 457 -24.41 42.61 -24.44
C THR A 457 -25.52 43.41 -23.76
N ARG A 458 -25.92 43.01 -22.55
CA ARG A 458 -26.94 43.71 -21.76
C ARG A 458 -26.51 45.14 -21.38
N LEU A 459 -25.21 45.37 -21.15
CA LEU A 459 -24.70 46.71 -20.86
C LEU A 459 -24.88 47.67 -22.03
N HIS A 460 -24.89 47.21 -23.29
CA HIS A 460 -25.10 48.10 -24.43
C HIS A 460 -26.48 48.76 -24.43
N THR A 461 -27.52 48.05 -23.96
CA THR A 461 -28.91 48.52 -23.95
C THR A 461 -29.39 48.97 -22.56
N ALA A 462 -28.54 48.86 -21.52
CA ALA A 462 -28.87 49.28 -20.17
C ALA A 462 -29.15 50.79 -20.07
N SER A 463 -30.11 51.16 -19.21
CA SER A 463 -30.47 52.54 -18.86
C SER A 463 -29.40 53.23 -17.98
N LEU A 464 -28.16 53.22 -18.44
CA LEU A 464 -26.97 53.82 -17.82
C LEU A 464 -26.32 54.81 -18.80
N SER A 465 -25.65 55.82 -18.27
CA SER A 465 -24.90 56.75 -19.13
C SER A 465 -23.82 55.99 -19.94
N PRO A 466 -23.44 56.47 -21.15
CA PRO A 466 -22.39 55.82 -21.94
C PRO A 466 -21.08 55.60 -21.16
N ARG A 467 -20.71 56.57 -20.31
CA ARG A 467 -19.54 56.49 -19.44
C ARG A 467 -19.65 55.37 -18.40
N GLN A 468 -20.80 55.24 -17.74
CA GLN A 468 -21.04 54.16 -16.77
C GLN A 468 -20.98 52.78 -17.45
N ARG A 469 -21.61 52.63 -18.62
CA ARG A 469 -21.56 51.37 -19.40
C ARG A 469 -20.12 50.96 -19.72
N GLN A 470 -19.32 51.90 -20.23
CA GLN A 470 -17.92 51.66 -20.56
C GLN A 470 -17.07 51.31 -19.32
N GLN A 471 -17.26 52.02 -18.22
CA GLN A 471 -16.55 51.77 -16.97
C GLN A 471 -16.89 50.39 -16.38
N SER A 472 -18.18 50.03 -16.33
CA SER A 472 -18.62 48.71 -15.86
C SER A 472 -18.12 47.57 -16.75
N ALA A 473 -18.11 47.75 -18.07
CA ALA A 473 -17.53 46.76 -18.99
C ALA A 473 -16.03 46.56 -18.73
N ARG A 474 -15.26 47.65 -18.54
CA ARG A 474 -13.83 47.57 -18.21
C ARG A 474 -13.58 46.87 -16.86
N ARG A 475 -14.39 47.20 -15.84
CA ARG A 475 -14.33 46.56 -14.52
C ARG A 475 -14.64 45.07 -14.61
N LEU A 476 -15.68 44.67 -15.34
CA LEU A 476 -16.00 43.26 -15.55
C LEU A 476 -14.81 42.46 -16.11
N LEU A 477 -14.13 43.01 -17.12
CA LEU A 477 -12.98 42.35 -17.74
C LEU A 477 -11.76 42.26 -16.82
N ASN A 478 -11.53 43.29 -15.98
CA ASN A 478 -10.34 43.37 -15.12
C ASN A 478 -10.53 42.71 -13.74
N HIS A 479 -11.71 42.86 -13.16
CA HIS A 479 -12.02 42.43 -11.80
C HIS A 479 -12.47 40.98 -11.74
N LEU A 480 -13.22 40.46 -12.73
CA LEU A 480 -13.64 39.05 -12.73
C LEU A 480 -12.55 38.17 -13.33
N GLN A 481 -11.73 37.60 -12.44
CA GLN A 481 -10.66 36.68 -12.79
C GLN A 481 -11.00 35.27 -12.36
N TYR A 482 -10.80 34.31 -13.25
CA TYR A 482 -11.02 32.91 -12.96
C TYR A 482 -9.92 32.06 -13.60
N ALA A 483 -9.63 30.90 -13.00
CA ALA A 483 -8.71 29.92 -13.56
C ALA A 483 -9.00 28.51 -13.03
N SER A 484 -8.53 27.53 -13.78
CA SER A 484 -8.58 26.13 -13.37
C SER A 484 -7.28 25.70 -12.70
N TYR A 485 -7.38 25.00 -11.58
CA TYR A 485 -6.30 24.31 -10.90
C TYR A 485 -6.25 22.86 -11.39
N VAL A 486 -5.24 22.53 -12.19
CA VAL A 486 -5.03 21.16 -12.68
C VAL A 486 -3.55 20.80 -12.63
N GLU A 487 -3.20 19.89 -11.72
CA GLU A 487 -1.86 19.27 -11.62
C GLU A 487 -1.95 17.73 -11.75
N GLY A 488 -3.05 17.24 -12.34
CA GLY A 488 -3.32 15.82 -12.53
C GLY A 488 -3.74 15.08 -11.25
N VAL A 489 -3.67 13.74 -11.30
CA VAL A 489 -4.06 12.86 -10.19
C VAL A 489 -3.13 12.94 -8.97
N VAL A 490 -1.93 13.50 -9.14
CA VAL A 490 -0.89 13.61 -8.11
C VAL A 490 -1.24 14.67 -7.06
N ARG A 491 -1.86 15.78 -7.47
CA ARG A 491 -2.24 16.84 -6.55
C ARG A 491 -3.53 17.50 -7.00
N SER A 492 -4.59 17.23 -6.24
CA SER A 492 -5.91 17.80 -6.48
C SER A 492 -6.25 18.80 -5.39
N ASP A 493 -6.77 19.96 -5.77
CA ASP A 493 -7.33 20.91 -4.81
C ASP A 493 -8.75 20.49 -4.43
N HIS A 494 -8.92 19.90 -3.25
CA HIS A 494 -10.21 19.39 -2.79
C HIS A 494 -10.95 20.37 -1.86
N ARG A 495 -10.43 21.59 -1.67
CA ARG A 495 -11.03 22.61 -0.81
C ARG A 495 -12.34 23.16 -1.40
N LYS A 496 -13.20 23.66 -0.50
CA LYS A 496 -14.34 24.52 -0.84
C LYS A 496 -14.33 25.72 0.09
N LEU A 497 -14.00 26.88 -0.45
CA LEU A 497 -13.72 28.10 0.29
C LEU A 497 -14.33 29.31 -0.42
N LEU A 498 -15.05 30.14 0.33
CA LEU A 498 -15.45 31.49 -0.12
C LEU A 498 -15.00 32.50 0.93
N ILE A 499 -14.27 33.54 0.52
CA ILE A 499 -13.87 34.66 1.38
C ILE A 499 -14.43 35.96 0.82
N ILE A 500 -15.07 36.74 1.69
CA ILE A 500 -15.60 38.06 1.39
C ILE A 500 -14.83 39.12 2.18
N ASP A 501 -14.19 40.05 1.46
CA ASP A 501 -13.46 41.22 1.98
C ASP A 501 -12.32 40.93 2.97
N GLY A 502 -11.91 39.66 3.10
CA GLY A 502 -11.02 39.16 4.15
C GLY A 502 -11.65 39.27 5.54
N GLU A 503 -12.98 39.28 5.65
CA GLU A 503 -13.71 39.48 6.91
C GLU A 503 -14.72 38.37 7.22
N LEU A 504 -15.20 37.64 6.21
CA LEU A 504 -16.12 36.51 6.32
C LEU A 504 -15.65 35.37 5.42
N GLY A 505 -15.61 34.16 5.96
CA GLY A 505 -15.24 32.94 5.25
C GLY A 505 -16.34 31.89 5.29
N PHE A 506 -16.34 30.97 4.33
CA PHE A 506 -17.16 29.76 4.32
C PHE A 506 -16.26 28.57 4.02
N VAL A 507 -16.36 27.50 4.80
CA VAL A 507 -15.60 26.24 4.62
C VAL A 507 -16.49 25.03 4.88
N GLY A 508 -16.31 23.93 4.14
CA GLY A 508 -17.16 22.74 4.27
C GLY A 508 -17.01 21.75 3.11
N GLY A 509 -18.04 20.92 2.91
CA GLY A 509 -18.05 19.84 1.93
C GLY A 509 -18.75 20.15 0.60
N ILE A 510 -19.55 21.23 0.55
CA ILE A 510 -20.45 21.53 -0.58
C ILE A 510 -19.68 22.08 -1.79
N ASN A 511 -19.69 21.31 -2.88
CA ASN A 511 -19.19 21.75 -4.20
C ASN A 511 -20.21 22.65 -4.93
N LEU A 512 -19.86 23.14 -6.12
CA LEU A 512 -20.71 24.04 -6.91
C LEU A 512 -21.33 23.30 -8.11
N GLY A 513 -22.66 23.25 -8.17
CA GLY A 513 -23.42 22.57 -9.22
C GLY A 513 -24.84 22.27 -8.77
N ASP A 514 -25.76 22.01 -9.69
CA ASP A 514 -27.18 21.78 -9.35
C ASP A 514 -27.35 20.61 -8.36
N LYS A 515 -26.64 19.49 -8.58
CA LYS A 515 -26.63 18.35 -7.65
C LYS A 515 -26.12 18.66 -6.22
N PHE A 516 -25.49 19.82 -6.02
CA PHE A 516 -24.95 20.25 -4.72
C PHE A 516 -25.69 21.46 -4.13
N LEU A 517 -26.44 22.21 -4.93
CA LEU A 517 -27.02 23.51 -4.54
C LEU A 517 -28.54 23.60 -4.75
N ALA A 518 -29.13 22.75 -5.60
CA ALA A 518 -30.55 22.74 -5.89
C ALA A 518 -31.36 22.12 -4.74
N ALA A 519 -32.69 22.21 -4.81
CA ALA A 519 -33.58 21.73 -3.75
C ALA A 519 -33.43 20.23 -3.45
N ASP A 520 -33.05 19.44 -4.44
CA ASP A 520 -32.82 18.00 -4.33
C ASP A 520 -31.34 17.63 -4.15
N SER A 521 -30.48 18.57 -3.77
CA SER A 521 -29.02 18.38 -3.67
C SER A 521 -28.59 17.26 -2.73
N PHE A 522 -27.31 16.85 -2.84
CA PHE A 522 -26.62 16.08 -1.80
C PHE A 522 -26.79 16.74 -0.42
N HIS A 523 -26.88 15.90 0.61
CA HIS A 523 -26.89 16.33 2.00
C HIS A 523 -25.46 16.54 2.49
N ASP A 524 -25.14 17.77 2.81
CA ASP A 524 -23.78 18.20 3.18
C ASP A 524 -23.86 19.55 3.93
N LEU A 525 -22.73 20.08 4.41
CA LEU A 525 -22.70 21.29 5.24
C LEU A 525 -21.56 22.24 4.89
N MET A 526 -21.76 23.49 5.29
CA MET A 526 -20.77 24.56 5.32
C MET A 526 -20.82 25.26 6.68
N VAL A 527 -19.69 25.84 7.09
CA VAL A 527 -19.61 26.75 8.23
C VAL A 527 -19.21 28.12 7.73
N ALA A 528 -20.07 29.11 7.98
CA ALA A 528 -19.69 30.51 7.85
C ALA A 528 -18.90 30.93 9.10
N PHE A 529 -17.74 31.55 8.92
CA PHE A 529 -16.87 31.96 10.02
C PHE A 529 -16.29 33.35 9.82
N SER A 530 -16.12 34.10 10.92
CA SER A 530 -15.38 35.37 10.95
C SER A 530 -14.47 35.40 12.16
N GLY A 531 -13.17 35.59 11.93
CA GLY A 531 -12.17 35.64 12.98
C GLY A 531 -10.75 35.44 12.46
N PRO A 532 -9.76 35.34 13.36
CA PRO A 532 -8.34 35.33 12.99
C PRO A 532 -7.92 34.21 12.02
N ALA A 533 -8.59 33.05 12.04
CA ALA A 533 -8.26 31.94 11.13
C ALA A 533 -8.49 32.27 9.64
N LEU A 534 -9.17 33.38 9.32
CA LEU A 534 -9.25 33.89 7.94
C LEU A 534 -7.87 34.18 7.34
N ILE A 535 -6.86 34.50 8.16
CA ILE A 535 -5.49 34.71 7.67
C ILE A 535 -4.98 33.44 7.01
N LYS A 536 -5.13 32.29 7.70
CA LYS A 536 -4.65 31.00 7.21
C LYS A 536 -5.45 30.52 6.00
N ALA A 537 -6.77 30.69 6.01
CA ALA A 537 -7.62 30.37 4.85
C ALA A 537 -7.26 31.22 3.62
N GLN A 538 -7.06 32.54 3.79
CA GLN A 538 -6.70 33.44 2.70
C GLN A 538 -5.29 33.16 2.17
N GLN A 539 -4.33 32.83 3.04
CA GLN A 539 -3.00 32.41 2.61
C GLN A 539 -3.05 31.13 1.76
N ALA A 540 -3.83 30.13 2.19
CA ALA A 540 -4.00 28.89 1.44
C ALA A 540 -4.62 29.13 0.05
N PHE A 541 -5.58 30.05 -0.07
CA PHE A 541 -6.12 30.49 -1.35
C PHE A 541 -5.04 31.15 -2.22
N MET A 542 -4.30 32.11 -1.66
CA MET A 542 -3.25 32.85 -2.37
C MET A 542 -2.14 31.92 -2.86
N ASP A 543 -1.73 30.92 -2.08
CA ASP A 543 -0.72 29.94 -2.46
C ASP A 543 -1.14 29.15 -3.70
N ASN A 544 -2.43 28.83 -3.84
CA ASN A 544 -2.97 28.17 -5.02
C ASN A 544 -3.16 29.14 -6.20
N TRP A 545 -3.70 30.33 -5.93
CA TRP A 545 -3.89 31.36 -6.93
C TRP A 545 -2.59 31.72 -7.64
N TRP A 546 -1.51 31.96 -6.87
CA TRP A 546 -0.20 32.29 -7.41
C TRP A 546 0.49 31.11 -8.09
N ARG A 547 0.18 29.87 -7.70
CA ARG A 547 0.67 28.69 -8.40
C ARG A 547 0.12 28.60 -9.81
N VAL A 548 -1.17 28.90 -9.97
CA VAL A 548 -1.87 28.83 -11.27
C VAL A 548 -1.62 30.08 -12.12
N ARG A 549 -1.59 31.27 -11.50
CA ARG A 549 -1.58 32.55 -12.22
C ARG A 549 -0.20 33.22 -12.29
N GLY A 550 0.78 32.70 -11.54
CA GLY A 550 2.10 33.28 -11.34
C GLY A 550 2.19 34.18 -10.12
N ALA A 551 3.32 34.12 -9.40
CA ALA A 551 3.55 34.81 -8.13
C ALA A 551 3.58 36.36 -8.22
N THR A 552 3.69 36.92 -9.42
CA THR A 552 3.68 38.38 -9.65
C THR A 552 2.28 38.97 -9.72
N GLN A 553 1.23 38.13 -9.73
CA GLN A 553 -0.14 38.61 -9.80
C GLN A 553 -0.55 39.28 -8.49
N PRO A 554 -1.05 40.53 -8.53
CA PRO A 554 -1.46 41.24 -7.31
C PRO A 554 -2.68 40.56 -6.69
N HIS A 555 -2.64 40.36 -5.38
CA HIS A 555 -3.77 39.88 -4.57
C HIS A 555 -3.86 40.68 -3.27
N PRO A 556 -5.06 41.00 -2.76
CA PRO A 556 -5.21 41.64 -1.46
C PRO A 556 -4.54 40.83 -0.33
N LEU A 557 -3.84 41.53 0.57
CA LEU A 557 -3.24 40.91 1.75
C LEU A 557 -4.29 40.63 2.85
N PRO A 558 -4.05 39.64 3.71
CA PRO A 558 -4.90 39.37 4.86
C PRO A 558 -5.07 40.59 5.78
N ARG A 559 -6.24 40.69 6.41
CA ARG A 559 -6.51 41.74 7.39
C ARG A 559 -5.70 41.53 8.67
N SER A 560 -5.40 42.61 9.37
CA SER A 560 -4.72 42.53 10.66
C SER A 560 -5.58 41.79 11.70
N LEU A 561 -4.91 41.13 12.64
CA LEU A 561 -5.55 40.39 13.74
C LEU A 561 -6.57 41.23 14.53
N SER A 562 -6.29 42.52 14.75
CA SER A 562 -7.19 43.42 15.48
C SER A 562 -8.48 43.71 14.72
N VAL A 563 -8.40 43.84 13.39
CA VAL A 563 -9.58 43.98 12.52
C VAL A 563 -10.42 42.71 12.58
N LEU A 564 -9.79 41.54 12.42
CA LEU A 564 -10.48 40.25 12.41
C LEU A 564 -11.18 39.95 13.74
N LYS A 565 -10.54 40.20 14.89
CA LYS A 565 -11.16 40.05 16.22
C LYS A 565 -12.39 40.95 16.39
N ARG A 566 -12.34 42.19 15.89
CA ARG A 566 -13.49 43.12 15.93
C ARG A 566 -14.62 42.66 14.99
N ARG A 567 -14.27 42.12 13.81
CA ARG A 567 -15.25 41.58 12.86
C ARG A 567 -15.92 40.33 13.42
N ALA A 568 -15.17 39.42 14.03
CA ALA A 568 -15.71 38.27 14.75
C ALA A 568 -16.81 38.69 15.74
N ARG A 569 -16.54 39.67 16.62
CA ARG A 569 -17.56 40.18 17.57
C ARG A 569 -18.80 40.73 16.87
N ARG A 570 -18.63 41.47 15.77
CA ARG A 570 -19.75 42.03 15.00
C ARG A 570 -20.59 40.95 14.33
N TYR A 571 -19.96 39.97 13.69
CA TYR A 571 -20.68 38.85 13.08
C TYR A 571 -21.38 37.99 14.12
N ALA A 572 -20.73 37.74 15.27
CA ALA A 572 -21.32 37.00 16.38
C ALA A 572 -22.61 37.70 16.87
N HIS A 573 -22.55 39.01 17.10
CA HIS A 573 -23.72 39.82 17.43
C HIS A 573 -24.82 39.74 16.36
N ASN A 574 -24.46 39.94 15.08
CA ASN A 574 -25.42 39.91 13.98
C ASN A 574 -26.07 38.53 13.75
N TRP A 575 -25.39 37.45 14.13
CA TRP A 575 -25.90 36.08 14.02
C TRP A 575 -26.58 35.61 15.31
N GLY A 576 -26.55 36.40 16.39
CA GLY A 576 -27.11 36.02 17.68
C GLY A 576 -26.35 34.87 18.34
N VAL A 577 -25.04 34.77 18.13
CA VAL A 577 -24.17 33.72 18.68
C VAL A 577 -23.04 34.32 19.53
N THR A 578 -22.44 33.50 20.38
CA THR A 578 -21.20 33.86 21.09
C THR A 578 -19.97 33.47 20.27
N PRO A 579 -18.85 34.22 20.37
CA PRO A 579 -17.60 33.78 19.75
C PRO A 579 -17.13 32.43 20.31
N ALA A 580 -16.80 31.50 19.43
CA ALA A 580 -16.31 30.15 19.72
C ALA A 580 -14.81 30.04 19.43
N ALA A 581 -14.09 29.18 20.13
CA ALA A 581 -12.68 28.93 19.85
C ALA A 581 -12.53 28.04 18.62
N ALA A 582 -11.81 28.51 17.60
CA ALA A 582 -11.64 27.76 16.34
C ALA A 582 -10.28 27.99 15.69
N ASP A 583 -9.93 27.13 14.73
CA ASP A 583 -8.78 27.29 13.85
C ASP A 583 -9.02 26.60 12.49
N ILE A 584 -8.31 27.05 11.46
CA ILE A 584 -8.29 26.39 10.15
C ILE A 584 -7.17 25.35 10.16
N LEU A 585 -7.51 24.14 9.75
CA LEU A 585 -6.59 23.01 9.59
C LEU A 585 -6.40 22.72 8.11
N LEU A 586 -5.17 22.43 7.71
CA LEU A 586 -4.81 22.11 6.33
C LEU A 586 -4.22 20.69 6.22
N THR A 587 -4.60 20.00 5.16
CA THR A 587 -3.78 18.92 4.59
C THR A 587 -3.21 19.43 3.28
N ASP A 588 -1.88 19.46 3.15
CA ASP A 588 -1.20 19.72 1.89
C ASP A 588 0.15 18.98 1.83
N ALA A 589 0.99 19.34 0.86
CA ALA A 589 2.30 18.71 0.63
C ALA A 589 3.25 18.81 1.85
N ARG A 590 3.00 19.78 2.75
CA ARG A 590 3.81 20.13 3.92
C ARG A 590 3.07 19.93 5.24
N GLN A 591 1.74 19.88 5.24
CA GLN A 591 0.89 19.93 6.43
C GLN A 591 -0.08 18.75 6.49
N ARG A 592 -0.27 18.19 7.68
CA ARG A 592 -1.16 17.03 7.93
C ARG A 592 -2.04 17.25 9.16
N GLU A 593 -2.42 18.51 9.37
CA GLU A 593 -3.05 19.00 10.60
C GLU A 593 -4.42 18.37 10.83
N ILE A 594 -5.18 18.12 9.76
CA ILE A 594 -6.53 17.54 9.85
C ILE A 594 -6.48 16.14 10.46
N ALA A 595 -5.57 15.29 9.96
CA ALA A 595 -5.39 13.94 10.49
C ALA A 595 -4.96 13.96 11.96
N TRP A 596 -3.98 14.82 12.29
CA TRP A 596 -3.50 14.98 13.66
C TRP A 596 -4.59 15.45 14.61
N ALA A 597 -5.39 16.44 14.22
CA ALA A 597 -6.48 16.95 15.03
C ALA A 597 -7.57 15.90 15.27
N ILE A 598 -8.00 15.19 14.21
CA ILE A 598 -9.01 14.12 14.31
C ILE A 598 -8.54 13.04 15.28
N HIS A 599 -7.31 12.53 15.11
CA HIS A 599 -6.78 11.48 15.99
C HIS A 599 -6.57 11.98 17.42
N HIS A 600 -6.14 13.23 17.59
CA HIS A 600 -5.98 13.84 18.91
C HIS A 600 -7.31 13.88 19.67
N ILE A 601 -8.38 14.43 19.09
CA ILE A 601 -9.68 14.50 19.78
C ILE A 601 -10.30 13.13 20.00
N MET A 602 -10.11 12.18 19.08
CA MET A 602 -10.53 10.78 19.29
C MET A 602 -9.77 10.13 20.45
N GLY A 603 -8.49 10.47 20.66
CA GLY A 603 -7.70 10.05 21.82
C GLY A 603 -8.18 10.66 23.13
N LEU A 604 -8.70 11.89 23.09
CA LEU A 604 -9.26 12.59 24.27
C LEU A 604 -10.68 12.14 24.64
N ALA A 605 -11.41 11.52 23.71
CA ALA A 605 -12.82 11.15 23.88
C ALA A 605 -13.08 10.34 25.15
N ARG A 606 -14.11 10.75 25.91
CA ARG A 606 -14.54 10.15 27.19
C ARG A 606 -15.97 9.62 27.16
N ARG A 607 -16.85 10.15 26.33
CA ARG A 607 -18.28 9.80 26.32
C ARG A 607 -18.74 9.33 24.96
N GLN A 608 -18.56 10.15 23.93
CA GLN A 608 -19.08 9.85 22.60
C GLN A 608 -18.28 10.48 21.47
N ILE A 609 -18.32 9.80 20.32
CA ILE A 609 -17.83 10.30 19.04
C ILE A 609 -18.96 10.15 18.04
N TRP A 610 -19.35 11.24 17.39
CA TRP A 610 -20.22 11.23 16.21
C TRP A 610 -19.39 11.37 14.94
N LEU A 611 -19.75 10.59 13.93
CA LEU A 611 -19.21 10.70 12.58
C LEU A 611 -20.37 10.66 11.57
N GLU A 612 -20.41 11.63 10.67
CA GLU A 612 -21.18 11.55 9.44
C GLU A 612 -20.24 11.85 8.28
N HIS A 613 -20.04 10.84 7.43
CA HIS A 613 -19.02 10.88 6.40
C HIS A 613 -19.46 10.18 5.12
N ALA A 614 -19.18 10.82 3.99
CA ALA A 614 -19.40 10.24 2.66
C ALA A 614 -18.58 8.95 2.45
N TYR A 615 -17.28 9.04 2.77
CA TYR A 615 -16.28 8.03 2.42
C TYR A 615 -15.40 7.74 3.63
N PHE A 616 -15.37 6.48 4.05
CA PHE A 616 -14.56 5.99 5.15
C PHE A 616 -13.77 4.75 4.75
N TYR A 617 -12.48 4.96 4.56
CA TYR A 617 -11.48 3.93 4.44
C TYR A 617 -10.10 4.48 4.83
N HIS A 618 -9.86 4.61 6.13
CA HIS A 618 -8.59 5.08 6.68
C HIS A 618 -8.23 4.26 7.94
N PRO A 619 -7.24 3.35 7.84
CA PRO A 619 -6.89 2.42 8.91
C PRO A 619 -6.56 3.09 10.25
N GLN A 620 -5.85 4.21 10.24
CA GLN A 620 -5.45 4.93 11.46
C GLN A 620 -6.67 5.52 12.17
N THR A 621 -7.64 6.07 11.43
CA THR A 621 -8.89 6.56 12.02
C THR A 621 -9.73 5.41 12.57
N LEU A 622 -9.81 4.28 11.84
CA LEU A 622 -10.51 3.09 12.33
C LEU A 622 -9.88 2.56 13.62
N LEU A 623 -8.54 2.54 13.71
CA LEU A 623 -7.81 2.14 14.91
C LEU A 623 -8.09 3.10 16.09
N ALA A 624 -8.08 4.42 15.85
CA ALA A 624 -8.39 5.41 16.89
C ALA A 624 -9.82 5.22 17.46
N LEU A 625 -10.80 4.93 16.60
CA LEU A 625 -12.17 4.61 17.02
C LEU A 625 -12.25 3.31 17.81
N LYS A 626 -11.54 2.25 17.38
CA LYS A 626 -11.44 0.99 18.14
C LYS A 626 -10.84 1.21 19.53
N GLN A 627 -9.80 2.03 19.63
CA GLN A 627 -9.20 2.41 20.92
C GLN A 627 -10.17 3.22 21.78
N ALA A 628 -11.00 4.09 21.19
CA ALA A 628 -12.05 4.79 21.92
C ALA A 628 -13.11 3.82 22.48
N LEU A 629 -13.56 2.84 21.68
CA LEU A 629 -14.47 1.78 22.13
C LEU A 629 -13.88 0.98 23.31
N GLN A 630 -12.58 0.67 23.26
CA GLN A 630 -11.86 0.02 24.37
C GLN A 630 -11.80 0.84 25.65
N ARG A 631 -12.03 2.16 25.58
CA ARG A 631 -12.11 3.05 26.75
C ARG A 631 -13.55 3.29 27.24
N GLY A 632 -14.53 2.60 26.67
CA GLY A 632 -15.94 2.76 27.03
C GLY A 632 -16.67 3.91 26.32
N VAL A 633 -16.08 4.48 25.26
CA VAL A 633 -16.70 5.57 24.49
C VAL A 633 -17.78 5.02 23.54
N THR A 634 -18.90 5.72 23.39
CA THR A 634 -19.92 5.41 22.36
C THR A 634 -19.53 6.00 21.01
N VAL A 635 -19.35 5.17 19.99
CA VAL A 635 -19.11 5.59 18.60
C VAL A 635 -20.40 5.54 17.81
N ARG A 636 -20.79 6.67 17.24
CA ARG A 636 -22.00 6.82 16.42
C ARG A 636 -21.62 7.20 15.00
N ILE A 637 -22.08 6.42 14.03
CA ILE A 637 -21.65 6.56 12.64
C ILE A 637 -22.84 6.57 11.67
N ILE A 638 -22.89 7.59 10.82
CA ILE A 638 -23.84 7.72 9.72
C ILE A 638 -23.04 7.76 8.41
N VAL A 639 -23.39 6.88 7.46
CA VAL A 639 -22.79 6.81 6.13
C VAL A 639 -23.90 6.69 5.08
N PRO A 640 -23.70 7.12 3.82
CA PRO A 640 -24.72 6.96 2.79
C PRO A 640 -25.10 5.48 2.59
N GLU A 641 -26.39 5.19 2.43
CA GLU A 641 -26.85 3.87 1.99
C GLU A 641 -26.38 3.58 0.57
N ASN A 642 -26.33 4.60 -0.29
CA ASN A 642 -25.83 4.49 -1.65
C ASN A 642 -24.86 5.62 -1.92
N SER A 643 -23.57 5.31 -1.92
CA SER A 643 -22.50 6.22 -2.28
C SER A 643 -22.49 6.50 -3.78
N ASN A 644 -22.31 7.77 -4.17
CA ASN A 644 -22.07 8.18 -5.54
C ASN A 644 -20.76 7.62 -6.13
N ILE A 645 -19.83 7.19 -5.27
CA ILE A 645 -18.65 6.42 -5.65
C ILE A 645 -18.81 5.01 -5.08
N ALA A 646 -19.10 4.05 -5.96
CA ALA A 646 -19.55 2.71 -5.58
C ALA A 646 -18.60 1.94 -4.66
N ILE A 647 -17.29 2.22 -4.73
CA ILE A 647 -16.27 1.56 -3.89
C ILE A 647 -16.50 1.81 -2.40
N PHE A 648 -17.12 2.94 -2.03
CA PHE A 648 -17.36 3.28 -0.64
C PHE A 648 -18.58 2.59 -0.04
N ASN A 649 -19.46 1.98 -0.84
CA ASN A 649 -20.55 1.17 -0.30
C ASN A 649 -20.02 0.01 0.56
N PRO A 650 -19.14 -0.87 0.05
CA PRO A 650 -18.57 -1.94 0.87
C PRO A 650 -17.58 -1.42 1.92
N THR A 651 -16.71 -0.44 1.64
CA THR A 651 -15.71 0.00 2.65
C THR A 651 -16.34 0.75 3.83
N ASN A 652 -17.35 1.59 3.61
CA ASN A 652 -18.13 2.19 4.71
C ASN A 652 -18.82 1.11 5.54
N THR A 653 -19.45 0.13 4.88
CA THR A 653 -20.12 -0.98 5.57
C THR A 653 -19.13 -1.84 6.36
N ASP A 654 -17.93 -2.01 5.84
CA ASP A 654 -16.85 -2.76 6.48
C ASP A 654 -16.28 -2.04 7.71
N ALA A 655 -16.11 -0.72 7.65
CA ALA A 655 -15.73 0.07 8.81
C ALA A 655 -16.74 -0.10 9.96
N ILE A 656 -18.04 -0.10 9.66
CA ILE A 656 -19.11 -0.39 10.64
C ILE A 656 -18.96 -1.81 11.19
N ARG A 657 -18.77 -2.81 10.32
CA ARG A 657 -18.56 -4.21 10.71
C ARG A 657 -17.41 -4.33 11.70
N GLU A 658 -16.26 -3.73 11.41
CA GLU A 658 -15.07 -3.81 12.26
C GLU A 658 -15.25 -3.13 13.62
N LEU A 659 -15.99 -2.01 13.68
CA LEU A 659 -16.33 -1.35 14.94
C LEU A 659 -17.28 -2.21 15.78
N MET A 660 -18.35 -2.76 15.18
CA MET A 660 -19.29 -3.64 15.88
C MET A 660 -18.63 -4.94 16.37
N GLN A 661 -17.71 -5.52 15.59
CA GLN A 661 -16.89 -6.65 16.05
C GLN A 661 -15.99 -6.26 17.22
N THR A 662 -15.39 -5.07 17.18
CA THR A 662 -14.58 -4.55 18.29
C THR A 662 -15.41 -4.40 19.56
N GLN A 663 -16.61 -3.82 19.45
CA GLN A 663 -17.56 -3.78 20.57
C GLN A 663 -17.82 -5.18 21.13
N PHE A 664 -18.09 -6.18 20.28
CA PHE A 664 -18.35 -7.55 20.74
C PHE A 664 -17.15 -8.16 21.50
N CYS A 665 -15.94 -7.93 21.01
CA CYS A 665 -14.72 -8.49 21.63
C CYS A 665 -14.37 -7.85 22.97
N TYR A 666 -14.57 -6.54 23.15
CA TYR A 666 -14.12 -5.83 24.36
C TYR A 666 -15.26 -5.51 25.34
N GLY A 667 -16.50 -5.36 24.87
CA GLY A 667 -17.70 -5.20 25.68
C GLY A 667 -17.86 -3.89 26.47
N GLN A 668 -16.93 -2.93 26.35
CA GLN A 668 -16.95 -1.68 27.15
C GLN A 668 -17.68 -0.53 26.45
N GLY A 669 -17.33 -0.21 25.21
CA GLY A 669 -17.95 0.86 24.41
C GLY A 669 -19.16 0.36 23.61
N GLN A 670 -19.89 1.30 23.00
CA GLN A 670 -21.06 1.02 22.16
C GLN A 670 -20.89 1.59 20.75
N VAL A 671 -21.46 0.92 19.76
CA VAL A 671 -21.50 1.33 18.36
C VAL A 671 -22.96 1.47 17.97
N GLU A 672 -23.32 2.66 17.49
CA GLU A 672 -24.61 2.91 16.86
C GLU A 672 -24.35 3.33 15.41
N ALA A 673 -24.97 2.64 14.46
CA ALA A 673 -24.71 2.88 13.04
C ALA A 673 -26.01 3.06 12.26
N TRP A 674 -25.99 3.99 11.30
CA TRP A 674 -27.09 4.26 10.40
C TRP A 674 -26.62 4.35 8.95
N LEU A 675 -27.50 3.93 8.04
CA LEU A 675 -27.38 4.19 6.62
C LEU A 675 -28.30 5.36 6.26
N TYR A 676 -27.73 6.45 5.77
CA TYR A 676 -28.47 7.62 5.32
C TYR A 676 -29.23 7.32 4.03
N THR A 677 -30.53 7.57 4.06
CA THR A 677 -31.48 7.28 2.97
C THR A 677 -32.09 8.54 2.37
N GLY A 678 -31.74 9.72 2.89
CA GLY A 678 -32.39 10.98 2.53
C GLY A 678 -33.62 11.28 3.39
N PRO A 679 -34.12 12.53 3.35
CA PRO A 679 -35.38 12.89 4.00
C PRO A 679 -36.56 12.09 3.43
N ALA A 680 -37.67 12.02 4.17
CA ALA A 680 -38.87 11.35 3.67
C ALA A 680 -39.31 11.90 2.30
N GLY A 681 -39.53 11.01 1.32
CA GLY A 681 -39.85 11.39 -0.06
C GLY A 681 -38.62 11.53 -0.98
N ALA A 682 -37.40 11.40 -0.45
CA ALA A 682 -36.16 11.48 -1.23
C ALA A 682 -36.03 10.38 -2.28
N GLU A 683 -36.82 9.31 -2.22
CA GLU A 683 -36.88 8.30 -3.29
C GLU A 683 -37.34 8.88 -4.63
N LYS A 684 -38.00 10.05 -4.62
CA LYS A 684 -38.45 10.79 -5.81
C LYS A 684 -37.48 11.91 -6.21
N LEU A 685 -36.41 12.12 -5.45
CA LEU A 685 -35.43 13.19 -5.62
C LEU A 685 -34.10 12.61 -6.10
N ALA A 686 -33.51 13.18 -7.14
CA ALA A 686 -32.42 12.53 -7.87
C ALA A 686 -31.12 12.40 -7.04
N PHE A 687 -30.85 13.36 -6.13
CA PHE A 687 -29.56 13.44 -5.45
C PHE A 687 -29.65 13.41 -3.91
N SER A 688 -30.83 13.61 -3.31
CA SER A 688 -30.99 13.83 -1.86
C SER A 688 -30.70 12.63 -0.96
N GLN A 689 -30.50 11.45 -1.53
CA GLN A 689 -30.13 10.22 -0.81
C GLN A 689 -28.63 10.12 -0.52
N MET A 690 -27.82 11.03 -1.06
CA MET A 690 -26.37 11.05 -0.83
C MET A 690 -26.02 11.97 0.34
N ALA A 691 -25.62 11.40 1.48
CA ALA A 691 -24.90 12.11 2.52
C ALA A 691 -23.43 12.27 2.11
N HIS A 692 -23.04 13.49 1.77
CA HIS A 692 -21.69 13.86 1.34
C HIS A 692 -20.92 14.65 2.42
N THR A 693 -21.39 14.64 3.66
CA THR A 693 -20.76 15.30 4.80
C THR A 693 -19.34 14.81 5.10
N LYS A 694 -18.59 15.67 5.81
CA LYS A 694 -17.28 15.36 6.41
C LYS A 694 -17.22 15.95 7.83
N ALA A 695 -17.99 15.35 8.73
CA ALA A 695 -18.25 15.90 10.05
C ALA A 695 -17.89 14.90 11.15
N ILE A 696 -17.12 15.38 12.12
CA ILE A 696 -16.78 14.64 13.35
C ILE A 696 -17.04 15.54 14.54
N SER A 697 -17.70 14.99 15.56
CA SER A 697 -17.91 15.62 16.86
C SER A 697 -17.46 14.68 17.98
N VAL A 698 -16.81 15.24 19.01
CA VAL A 698 -16.34 14.49 20.18
C VAL A 698 -16.83 15.18 21.45
N ASP A 699 -17.53 14.41 22.29
CA ASP A 699 -18.02 14.80 23.61
C ASP A 699 -18.80 16.14 23.64
N GLN A 700 -19.49 16.48 22.55
CA GLN A 700 -20.22 17.75 22.37
C GLN A 700 -19.35 19.00 22.49
N ARG A 701 -18.02 18.86 22.47
CA ARG A 701 -17.08 19.95 22.73
C ARG A 701 -16.20 20.25 21.53
N TYR A 702 -15.66 19.20 20.92
CA TYR A 702 -14.75 19.35 19.78
C TYR A 702 -15.45 18.96 18.50
N ALA A 703 -15.24 19.73 17.43
CA ALA A 703 -15.68 19.35 16.09
C ALA A 703 -14.60 19.62 15.04
N VAL A 704 -14.59 18.78 14.00
CA VAL A 704 -13.79 18.95 12.79
C VAL A 704 -14.73 18.84 11.59
N LEU A 705 -14.89 19.95 10.87
CA LEU A 705 -15.85 20.10 9.77
C LEU A 705 -15.13 20.65 8.54
N GLY A 706 -15.30 20.07 7.35
CA GLY A 706 -14.62 20.61 6.17
C GLY A 706 -14.71 19.77 4.92
N SER A 707 -13.62 19.72 4.16
CA SER A 707 -13.54 19.01 2.88
C SER A 707 -12.95 17.61 2.98
N ALA A 708 -12.13 17.33 4.01
CA ALA A 708 -11.36 16.09 4.10
C ALA A 708 -12.24 14.86 4.38
N ASN A 709 -12.21 13.86 3.49
CA ASN A 709 -12.82 12.56 3.75
C ASN A 709 -11.96 11.71 4.70
N LEU A 710 -12.51 10.61 5.22
CA LEU A 710 -11.73 9.64 5.99
C LEU A 710 -11.04 8.64 5.06
N THR A 711 -10.18 9.15 4.17
CA THR A 711 -9.39 8.37 3.22
C THR A 711 -7.93 8.80 3.27
N SER A 712 -7.01 7.92 2.87
CA SER A 712 -5.58 8.25 2.81
C SER A 712 -5.35 9.51 1.99
N ARG A 713 -5.92 9.61 0.78
CA ARG A 713 -5.76 10.80 -0.07
C ARG A 713 -6.12 12.14 0.60
N SER A 714 -7.07 12.15 1.53
CA SER A 714 -7.48 13.38 2.24
C SER A 714 -6.67 13.68 3.52
N LEU A 715 -6.13 12.64 4.16
CA LEU A 715 -5.53 12.73 5.50
C LEU A 715 -4.02 12.47 5.52
N GLN A 716 -3.52 11.62 4.63
CA GLN A 716 -2.14 11.19 4.53
C GLN A 716 -1.82 10.60 3.16
N SER A 717 -0.90 11.23 2.44
CA SER A 717 -0.25 10.58 1.30
C SER A 717 0.88 9.64 1.77
N PRO A 718 1.01 8.44 1.19
CA PRO A 718 2.13 7.53 1.42
C PRO A 718 3.32 7.74 0.46
N PHE A 719 3.20 8.62 -0.54
CA PHE A 719 4.25 8.83 -1.56
C PHE A 719 5.00 10.14 -1.30
N LYS A 720 6.32 10.18 -1.47
CA LYS A 720 7.16 11.37 -1.23
C LYS A 720 8.05 11.67 -2.44
N GLU A 721 8.34 12.95 -2.68
CA GLU A 721 9.34 13.39 -3.67
C GLU A 721 10.68 13.71 -2.99
N ALA A 722 11.79 13.28 -3.60
CA ALA A 722 13.12 13.78 -3.28
C ALA A 722 13.43 14.99 -4.18
N LEU A 723 13.12 16.19 -3.72
CA LEU A 723 13.65 17.40 -4.35
C LEU A 723 15.14 17.52 -4.03
N ALA A 724 15.91 18.10 -4.95
CA ALA A 724 17.35 18.31 -4.84
C ALA A 724 17.71 19.15 -3.59
N GLY A 725 17.80 18.48 -2.44
CA GLY A 725 18.54 18.94 -1.27
C GLY A 725 17.77 19.19 0.03
N ASP A 726 16.44 19.35 0.08
CA ASP A 726 15.87 19.95 1.32
C ASP A 726 14.45 19.55 1.77
N GLY A 727 13.82 18.48 1.25
CA GLY A 727 12.57 18.04 1.89
C GLY A 727 11.76 17.00 1.15
N GLN A 728 11.45 15.91 1.86
CA GLN A 728 10.47 14.90 1.48
C GLN A 728 9.08 15.55 1.38
N THR A 729 8.58 15.81 0.18
CA THR A 729 7.24 16.41 -0.03
C THR A 729 6.25 15.31 -0.36
N HIS A 730 5.11 15.23 0.35
CA HIS A 730 4.09 14.21 0.08
C HIS A 730 3.44 14.43 -1.32
N LEU A 731 3.17 13.35 -2.07
CA LEU A 731 2.57 13.32 -3.41
C LEU A 731 1.35 12.39 -3.46
N PHE A 732 0.37 12.61 -4.34
CA PHE A 732 -0.94 11.92 -4.33
C PHE A 732 -1.78 12.22 -3.09
N PHE A 733 -2.05 13.51 -2.88
CA PHE A 733 -2.94 13.98 -1.82
C PHE A 733 -3.94 14.99 -2.38
N ASN A 734 -5.05 15.10 -1.68
CA ASN A 734 -5.94 16.23 -1.80
C ASN A 734 -5.41 17.37 -0.92
N GLN A 735 -5.35 18.58 -1.47
CA GLN A 735 -5.34 19.75 -0.61
C GLN A 735 -6.72 19.86 0.06
N GLU A 736 -6.74 19.83 1.38
CA GLU A 736 -7.97 19.84 2.17
C GLU A 736 -7.95 20.99 3.18
N MET A 737 -9.14 21.44 3.56
CA MET A 737 -9.32 22.47 4.58
C MET A 737 -10.50 22.12 5.46
N ASN A 738 -10.25 22.05 6.77
CA ASN A 738 -11.28 21.86 7.78
C ASN A 738 -11.21 22.96 8.84
N LEU A 739 -12.34 23.26 9.45
CA LEU A 739 -12.45 24.09 10.63
C LEU A 739 -12.45 23.19 11.86
N PHE A 740 -11.48 23.41 12.74
CA PHE A 740 -11.46 22.87 14.09
C PHE A 740 -12.23 23.80 15.03
N ILE A 741 -13.03 23.24 15.93
CA ILE A 741 -13.86 23.99 16.88
C ILE A 741 -13.71 23.36 18.26
N ASP A 742 -13.47 24.18 19.28
CA ASP A 742 -13.59 23.84 20.72
C ASP A 742 -14.65 24.77 21.35
N ASP A 743 -15.91 24.35 21.30
CA ASP A 743 -17.02 25.11 21.87
C ASP A 743 -18.23 24.22 22.14
N LEU A 744 -18.64 24.15 23.41
CA LEU A 744 -19.76 23.30 23.83
C LEU A 744 -21.09 23.68 23.16
N ALA A 745 -21.37 24.98 23.04
CA ALA A 745 -22.67 25.45 22.54
C ALA A 745 -22.81 25.19 21.03
N PHE A 746 -21.78 25.51 20.26
CA PHE A 746 -21.75 25.26 18.82
C PHE A 746 -21.81 23.76 18.53
N VAL A 747 -20.99 22.95 19.20
CA VAL A 747 -20.89 21.52 18.91
C VAL A 747 -22.13 20.76 19.41
N SER A 748 -22.77 21.19 20.50
CA SER A 748 -24.09 20.65 20.87
C SER A 748 -25.16 20.96 19.81
N ALA A 749 -25.18 22.19 19.28
CA ALA A 749 -26.11 22.55 18.23
C ALA A 749 -25.83 21.83 16.89
N LEU A 750 -24.57 21.54 16.60
CA LEU A 750 -24.18 20.66 15.50
C LEU A 750 -24.72 19.24 15.72
N ASP A 751 -24.50 18.68 16.92
CA ASP A 751 -24.95 17.34 17.27
C ASP A 751 -26.46 17.20 17.10
N ASP A 752 -27.24 18.19 17.55
CA ASP A 752 -28.70 18.15 17.44
C ASP A 752 -29.19 18.32 16.00
N ARG A 753 -28.64 19.32 15.27
CA ARG A 753 -29.17 19.75 13.96
C ARG A 753 -28.69 18.89 12.79
N LEU A 754 -27.58 18.19 12.94
CA LEU A 754 -27.04 17.27 11.93
C LEU A 754 -27.28 15.83 12.39
N PHE A 755 -26.45 15.34 13.31
CA PHE A 755 -26.43 13.91 13.66
C PHE A 755 -27.75 13.42 14.28
N GLY A 756 -28.29 14.19 15.23
CA GLY A 756 -29.55 13.89 15.92
C GLY A 756 -30.73 13.90 14.96
N HIS A 757 -30.85 14.95 14.16
CA HIS A 757 -31.87 15.06 13.12
C HIS A 757 -31.80 13.90 12.10
N ASP A 758 -30.62 13.60 11.59
CA ASP A 758 -30.47 12.63 10.50
C ASP A 758 -30.67 11.20 10.99
N SER A 759 -30.14 10.86 12.17
CA SER A 759 -30.38 9.55 12.80
C SER A 759 -31.84 9.28 13.14
N GLN A 760 -32.67 10.32 13.27
CA GLN A 760 -34.10 10.21 13.59
C GLN A 760 -35.00 10.24 12.34
N SER A 761 -34.64 11.01 11.31
CA SER A 761 -35.57 11.32 10.20
C SER A 761 -35.05 11.03 8.79
N ALA A 762 -33.75 10.86 8.60
CA ALA A 762 -33.13 10.75 7.27
C ALA A 762 -32.24 9.51 7.10
N ALA A 763 -32.04 8.74 8.16
CA ALA A 763 -31.19 7.56 8.17
C ALA A 763 -31.84 6.39 8.90
N ARG A 764 -31.55 5.18 8.42
CA ARG A 764 -32.04 3.91 8.98
C ARG A 764 -30.97 3.27 9.84
N ARG A 765 -31.29 2.99 11.10
CA ARG A 765 -30.38 2.26 12.01
C ARG A 765 -30.15 0.85 11.47
N VAL A 766 -28.91 0.35 11.59
CA VAL A 766 -28.54 -1.00 11.17
C VAL A 766 -28.01 -1.85 12.32
N SER A 767 -28.44 -3.11 12.34
CA SER A 767 -27.90 -4.16 13.21
C SER A 767 -26.66 -4.81 12.61
N PHE A 768 -25.88 -5.52 13.44
CA PHE A 768 -24.71 -6.27 12.94
C PHE A 768 -25.10 -7.32 11.89
N ARG A 769 -26.27 -7.95 12.02
CA ARG A 769 -26.80 -8.90 11.03
C ARG A 769 -27.04 -8.22 9.69
N GLU A 770 -27.71 -7.06 9.67
CA GLU A 770 -27.96 -6.32 8.44
C GLU A 770 -26.66 -5.82 7.78
N VAL A 771 -25.65 -5.46 8.58
CA VAL A 771 -24.32 -5.10 8.08
C VAL A 771 -23.67 -6.27 7.33
N LEU A 772 -23.77 -7.50 7.87
CA LEU A 772 -23.25 -8.70 7.20
C LEU A 772 -24.05 -9.06 5.95
N GLU A 773 -25.38 -9.00 6.01
CA GLU A 773 -26.28 -9.25 4.86
C GLU A 773 -26.01 -8.25 3.74
N ARG A 774 -25.78 -6.97 4.08
CA ARG A 774 -25.41 -5.93 3.14
C ARG A 774 -24.05 -6.18 2.49
N LEU A 775 -23.02 -6.55 3.25
CA LEU A 775 -21.71 -6.92 2.67
C LEU A 775 -21.85 -8.11 1.72
N GLN A 776 -22.67 -9.10 2.07
CA GLN A 776 -22.96 -10.22 1.19
C GLN A 776 -23.64 -9.77 -0.11
N GLY A 777 -24.63 -8.87 -0.03
CA GLY A 777 -25.28 -8.26 -1.18
C GLY A 777 -24.36 -7.41 -2.06
N LEU A 778 -23.31 -6.82 -1.47
CA LEU A 778 -22.28 -6.04 -2.17
C LEU A 778 -21.13 -6.91 -2.75
N GLY A 779 -21.39 -8.20 -2.98
CA GLY A 779 -20.41 -9.14 -3.57
C GLY A 779 -19.57 -9.90 -2.54
N GLY A 780 -19.96 -9.88 -1.26
CA GLY A 780 -19.32 -10.60 -0.17
C GLY A 780 -17.84 -10.24 0.00
N LEU A 781 -17.04 -11.20 0.47
CA LEU A 781 -15.60 -11.00 0.69
C LEU A 781 -14.85 -10.60 -0.59
N ARG A 782 -15.28 -11.09 -1.76
CA ARG A 782 -14.64 -10.76 -3.04
C ARG A 782 -14.89 -9.30 -3.42
N GLY A 783 -16.15 -8.86 -3.34
CA GLY A 783 -16.53 -7.47 -3.61
C GLY A 783 -15.88 -6.49 -2.63
N LEU A 784 -15.87 -6.84 -1.34
CA LEU A 784 -15.20 -6.06 -0.31
C LEU A 784 -13.70 -5.90 -0.60
N ARG A 785 -12.98 -6.98 -0.91
CA ARG A 785 -11.54 -6.92 -1.22
C ARG A 785 -11.26 -6.07 -2.45
N ALA A 786 -12.07 -6.20 -3.51
CA ALA A 786 -11.93 -5.37 -4.70
C ALA A 786 -12.06 -3.88 -4.36
N ALA A 787 -13.07 -3.52 -3.57
CA ALA A 787 -13.29 -2.14 -3.15
C ALA A 787 -12.22 -1.61 -2.19
N GLN A 788 -11.77 -2.42 -1.23
CA GLN A 788 -10.65 -2.09 -0.35
C GLN A 788 -9.38 -1.80 -1.14
N ASN A 789 -9.10 -2.59 -2.19
CA ASN A 789 -7.95 -2.36 -3.07
C ASN A 789 -8.09 -1.08 -3.90
N GLN A 790 -9.28 -0.81 -4.43
CA GLN A 790 -9.54 0.44 -5.16
C GLN A 790 -9.46 1.66 -4.23
N ALA A 791 -10.00 1.59 -3.01
CA ALA A 791 -9.95 2.67 -2.03
C ALA A 791 -8.55 2.87 -1.43
N ARG A 792 -7.66 1.87 -1.53
CA ARG A 792 -6.22 2.01 -1.23
C ARG A 792 -5.49 2.84 -2.29
N LEU A 793 -5.93 2.74 -3.55
CA LEU A 793 -5.33 3.42 -4.71
C LEU A 793 -5.94 4.81 -4.96
N ALA A 794 -7.21 4.99 -4.61
CA ALA A 794 -7.97 6.24 -4.73
C ALA A 794 -7.69 7.20 -3.59
#